data_AF-A0AAW4WHD0-F1
#
_entry.id   AF-A0AAW4WHD0-F1
#
_cell.length_a   1.000
_cell.length_b   1.000
_cell.length_c   1.000
_cell.angle_alpha   90.00
_cell.angle_beta   90.00
_cell.angle_gamma   90.00
#
_symmetry.space_group_name_H-M   'P 1'
#
loop_
_entity.id
_entity.type
_entity.pdbx_description
1 polymer ?
#
loop_
_entity_poly.entity_id
_entity_poly.type
_entity_poly.pdbx_seq_one_letter_code
_entity_poly.pdbx_strand_id
1 'polypeptide(L)'
;MNKGMIRALVLAGVFLVSTVVFSFLTNKTNPDMTTELEEATLPTVQLYYKEQKINELYGYVDEMNAVYMRDSITPIDTDRLLPIRVQNGSYAVDELSYEIRSMDTKRLIADAKVDSYSQKNGVITADLPIQNLLDSNAEYLLIIHLLHGDDTLNYYTRIIEPQDCYVKESVDFAKDFHEKTFQKDGSGSLATYMEPDSSADNTTLANVSIHSTLRQVTWDKFNGTVLTDPSVSIKEINNSYNVILLDYVVTATGDNGELEYYNVEEYYRVRYTNDRMYLLNFERTMDEIFRAENDDFYENYLQLGICSSDVEYKSNETGSILCFVKEGELWCYNATEKKLSQVFSFRGYEGIDSRENHKEHDIRIIKVDETGSADFVVYGYMNRGNHEGQVGVGVYHYDSVANTVEEELFIPSTHSYEVLKSELGQLMYENESGMFYIMMGGTLYEINLATTKEKEVVSGFETGNYAVSENNQFVAYIADGNSDSGSKITVLNLENSKSFEVAAAAGTYIRPLAFMEDDFIYGEADDSDVYTDSAGNVQFPMNHIYIVDTDDEEHGVLKDYHKDGYYVASVEVVDYTIYLNREQYNGMAYVPAEQDTIMNREGDSAEVVSIHSTVTERKQTQLQLQLLQEEEISSDRLLTPKRIVLESPRNVNLKEPEETDYYYAYSAGRVVLATDNAAKAIAVANDNVGVVVGSRQQYIWKRARKSSQSPLTITIGDADASGTTIAKAINGMLSMQGLNVGVGELMTSGNTPKQILKDTLQDSVVIDLTGSDLDAVLYYVNLGTPVFAMSSGSEAVLITGYDNAGVYVYNPATGATEKMSMTDAQNVFDAAGNVYFAYMKMAE
;
A
#
# COMPACT_ATOMS: atom_id res chain seq x y z
N MET A 1 11.09 -27.55 -73.34
CA MET A 1 10.30 -27.06 -72.18
C MET A 1 9.95 -25.60 -72.43
N ASN A 2 8.67 -25.22 -72.43
CA ASN A 2 8.23 -23.88 -72.84
C ASN A 2 8.61 -22.84 -71.76
N LYS A 3 9.07 -21.63 -72.14
CA LYS A 3 9.61 -20.63 -71.20
C LYS A 3 8.63 -20.27 -70.06
N GLY A 4 7.32 -20.38 -70.29
CA GLY A 4 6.29 -20.19 -69.27
C GLY A 4 6.28 -21.28 -68.20
N MET A 5 6.55 -22.54 -68.57
CA MET A 5 6.56 -23.68 -67.64
C MET A 5 7.79 -23.65 -66.73
N ILE A 6 8.91 -23.14 -67.22
CA ILE A 6 10.12 -22.91 -66.42
C ILE A 6 9.86 -21.81 -65.38
N ARG A 7 9.22 -20.70 -65.77
CA ARG A 7 8.88 -19.61 -64.83
C ARG A 7 7.90 -20.06 -63.74
N ALA A 8 6.90 -20.87 -64.10
CA ALA A 8 5.95 -21.43 -63.12
C ALA A 8 6.64 -22.37 -62.12
N LEU A 9 7.55 -23.23 -62.58
CA LEU A 9 8.32 -24.12 -61.70
C LEU A 9 9.30 -23.35 -60.81
N VAL A 10 9.92 -22.29 -61.32
CA VAL A 10 10.81 -21.44 -60.51
C VAL A 10 10.02 -20.65 -59.46
N LEU A 11 8.85 -20.10 -59.81
CA LEU A 11 7.98 -19.39 -58.84
C LEU A 11 7.44 -20.35 -57.77
N ALA A 12 7.03 -21.56 -58.14
CA ALA A 12 6.59 -22.57 -57.17
C ALA A 12 7.75 -23.02 -56.26
N GLY A 13 8.96 -23.15 -56.81
CA GLY A 13 10.17 -23.46 -56.05
C GLY A 13 10.56 -22.34 -55.09
N VAL A 14 10.52 -21.07 -55.53
CA VAL A 14 10.77 -19.91 -54.67
C VAL A 14 9.71 -19.83 -53.59
N PHE A 15 8.43 -20.00 -53.93
CA PHE A 15 7.33 -20.02 -52.96
C PHE A 15 7.56 -21.10 -51.90
N LEU A 16 7.81 -22.36 -52.29
CA LEU A 16 8.08 -23.45 -51.35
C LEU A 16 9.32 -23.19 -50.49
N VAL A 17 10.40 -22.66 -51.06
CA VAL A 17 11.61 -22.31 -50.29
C VAL A 17 11.31 -21.16 -49.33
N SER A 18 10.57 -20.13 -49.75
CA SER A 18 10.15 -19.04 -48.86
C SER A 18 9.19 -19.54 -47.78
N THR A 19 8.27 -20.46 -48.07
CA THR A 19 7.39 -21.05 -47.05
C THR A 19 8.17 -21.93 -46.08
N VAL A 20 9.18 -22.68 -46.55
CA VAL A 20 10.06 -23.48 -45.68
C VAL A 20 11.01 -22.62 -44.87
N VAL A 21 11.51 -21.51 -45.41
CA VAL A 21 12.38 -20.56 -44.68
C VAL A 21 11.57 -19.70 -43.72
N PHE A 22 10.38 -19.24 -44.12
CA PHE A 22 9.45 -18.54 -43.23
C PHE A 22 8.99 -19.50 -42.14
N SER A 23 8.64 -20.74 -42.48
CA SER A 23 8.42 -21.80 -41.48
C SER A 23 9.67 -22.01 -40.62
N PHE A 24 10.90 -22.09 -41.11
CA PHE A 24 12.06 -22.20 -40.19
C PHE A 24 12.33 -20.94 -39.34
N LEU A 25 11.85 -19.76 -39.74
CA LEU A 25 11.99 -18.49 -39.01
C LEU A 25 10.85 -18.24 -38.01
N THR A 26 9.61 -18.62 -38.32
CA THR A 26 8.43 -18.53 -37.44
C THR A 26 8.13 -19.82 -36.68
N ASN A 27 8.69 -20.95 -37.13
CA ASN A 27 8.56 -22.29 -36.56
C ASN A 27 9.93 -22.71 -35.99
N LYS A 28 10.56 -21.82 -35.21
CA LYS A 28 11.18 -22.29 -33.97
C LYS A 28 10.04 -22.80 -33.09
N THR A 29 9.52 -23.96 -33.44
CA THR A 29 8.74 -24.79 -32.55
C THR A 29 9.66 -25.13 -31.39
N ASN A 30 9.54 -24.39 -30.29
CA ASN A 30 9.64 -25.05 -29.01
C ASN A 30 8.62 -26.20 -29.08
N PRO A 31 9.02 -27.46 -28.87
CA PRO A 31 8.00 -28.47 -28.63
C PRO A 31 7.18 -27.96 -27.45
N ASP A 32 5.88 -27.72 -27.65
CA ASP A 32 4.95 -27.20 -26.62
C ASP A 32 4.96 -28.11 -25.40
N MET A 33 5.96 -27.92 -24.54
CA MET A 33 6.03 -28.48 -23.21
C MET A 33 5.20 -27.54 -22.36
N THR A 34 3.90 -27.82 -22.32
CA THR A 34 2.97 -27.14 -21.43
C THR A 34 2.84 -27.95 -20.15
N THR A 35 2.76 -27.28 -19.00
CA THR A 35 2.55 -27.91 -17.68
C THR A 35 1.40 -27.24 -16.93
N GLU A 36 0.91 -27.91 -15.88
CA GLU A 36 0.09 -27.28 -14.85
C GLU A 36 1.01 -26.60 -13.82
N LEU A 37 0.47 -25.64 -13.06
CA LEU A 37 1.19 -24.99 -11.98
C LEU A 37 1.46 -25.98 -10.84
N GLU A 38 2.70 -26.11 -10.40
CA GLU A 38 3.09 -27.03 -9.33
C GLU A 38 2.41 -26.66 -8.00
N GLU A 39 1.98 -27.65 -7.20
CA GLU A 39 1.33 -27.47 -5.89
C GLU A 39 2.24 -26.76 -4.87
N ALA A 40 1.65 -26.06 -3.89
CA ALA A 40 2.41 -25.45 -2.81
C ALA A 40 3.13 -26.51 -1.97
N THR A 41 4.44 -26.37 -1.82
CA THR A 41 5.33 -27.33 -1.16
C THR A 41 5.94 -26.82 0.14
N LEU A 42 6.03 -25.50 0.33
CA LEU A 42 6.74 -24.93 1.46
C LEU A 42 6.01 -25.12 2.80
N PRO A 43 6.74 -25.31 3.92
CA PRO A 43 6.17 -25.37 5.26
C PRO A 43 5.57 -24.04 5.70
N THR A 44 4.56 -24.10 6.57
CA THR A 44 4.16 -22.96 7.41
C THR A 44 4.66 -23.12 8.86
N VAL A 45 4.92 -22.01 9.54
CA VAL A 45 5.34 -21.97 10.94
C VAL A 45 4.24 -21.32 11.78
N GLN A 46 3.69 -22.05 12.74
CA GLN A 46 2.69 -21.57 13.68
C GLN A 46 3.34 -21.24 15.02
N LEU A 47 3.08 -20.04 15.54
CA LEU A 47 3.58 -19.60 16.84
C LEU A 47 2.51 -19.79 17.92
N TYR A 48 2.94 -19.86 19.18
CA TYR A 48 2.05 -20.02 20.30
C TYR A 48 2.36 -19.02 21.42
N TYR A 49 1.30 -18.43 21.97
CA TYR A 49 1.38 -17.70 23.22
C TYR A 49 0.50 -18.40 24.25
N LYS A 50 1.14 -18.95 25.28
CA LYS A 50 0.50 -19.86 26.25
C LYS A 50 -0.12 -21.06 25.51
N GLU A 51 -1.44 -21.20 25.53
CA GLU A 51 -2.16 -22.29 24.86
C GLU A 51 -2.77 -21.86 23.51
N GLN A 52 -2.59 -20.61 23.09
CA GLN A 52 -3.23 -20.07 21.89
C GLN A 52 -2.30 -20.09 20.69
N LYS A 53 -2.77 -20.69 19.59
CA LYS A 53 -2.18 -20.56 18.25
C LYS A 53 -2.33 -19.10 17.79
N ILE A 54 -1.22 -18.48 17.40
CA ILE A 54 -1.12 -17.12 16.88
C ILE A 54 -0.07 -17.08 15.76
N ASN A 55 -0.14 -16.06 14.90
CA ASN A 55 0.86 -15.70 13.91
C ASN A 55 1.35 -16.92 13.09
N GLU A 56 0.53 -17.36 12.13
CA GLU A 56 0.97 -18.31 11.10
C GLU A 56 1.88 -17.58 10.10
N LEU A 57 3.09 -18.09 9.90
CA LEU A 57 4.12 -17.50 9.06
C LEU A 57 4.36 -18.37 7.82
N TYR A 58 4.65 -17.72 6.70
CA TYR A 58 4.99 -18.32 5.40
C TYR A 58 6.49 -18.19 5.12
N GLY A 59 7.04 -19.16 4.38
CA GLY A 59 8.48 -19.31 4.20
C GLY A 59 8.99 -18.56 2.97
N TYR A 60 10.04 -17.77 3.16
CA TYR A 60 10.72 -17.05 2.08
C TYR A 60 11.97 -17.82 1.66
N VAL A 61 12.10 -18.13 0.37
CA VAL A 61 13.29 -18.84 -0.17
C VAL A 61 14.49 -17.92 -0.32
N ASP A 62 14.22 -16.61 -0.50
CA ASP A 62 15.24 -15.57 -0.52
C ASP A 62 15.39 -14.94 0.87
N GLU A 63 16.58 -14.41 1.16
CA GLU A 63 16.79 -13.56 2.33
C GLU A 63 16.14 -12.19 2.05
N MET A 64 15.12 -11.86 2.83
CA MET A 64 14.37 -10.60 2.68
C MET A 64 15.13 -9.48 3.37
N ASN A 65 14.91 -8.25 2.93
CA ASN A 65 15.34 -7.10 3.70
C ASN A 65 14.45 -6.98 4.94
N ALA A 66 14.98 -7.53 6.03
CA ALA A 66 14.34 -7.65 7.34
C ALA A 66 13.72 -6.34 7.88
N VAL A 67 14.21 -5.16 7.46
CA VAL A 67 13.63 -3.87 7.86
C VAL A 67 12.22 -3.66 7.28
N TYR A 68 11.86 -4.33 6.20
CA TYR A 68 10.52 -4.27 5.60
C TYR A 68 9.61 -5.43 6.05
N MET A 69 10.11 -6.33 6.90
CA MET A 69 9.39 -7.51 7.40
C MET A 69 8.71 -7.23 8.75
N ARG A 70 7.66 -6.39 8.74
CA ARG A 70 6.96 -5.94 9.96
C ARG A 70 5.78 -6.82 10.41
N ASP A 71 5.08 -7.42 9.44
CA ASP A 71 3.76 -8.07 9.52
C ASP A 71 3.16 -8.27 10.94
N SER A 72 3.58 -9.33 11.65
CA SER A 72 3.02 -9.72 12.95
C SER A 72 3.96 -9.45 14.12
N ILE A 73 3.41 -9.37 15.34
CA ILE A 73 4.16 -9.28 16.61
C ILE A 73 3.79 -10.43 17.55
N THR A 74 4.80 -11.12 18.06
CA THR A 74 4.68 -12.33 18.86
C THR A 74 5.08 -12.04 20.32
N PRO A 75 4.15 -12.12 21.28
CA PRO A 75 4.46 -11.95 22.69
C PRO A 75 5.27 -13.13 23.23
N ILE A 76 6.29 -12.84 24.03
CA ILE A 76 7.12 -13.81 24.74
C ILE A 76 6.70 -13.85 26.21
N ASP A 77 6.43 -15.03 26.75
CA ASP A 77 6.09 -15.19 28.17
C ASP A 77 7.35 -15.07 29.06
N THR A 78 7.14 -14.94 30.36
CA THR A 78 8.17 -14.75 31.39
C THR A 78 9.12 -15.94 31.54
N ASP A 79 8.75 -17.13 31.07
CA ASP A 79 9.66 -18.29 30.98
C ASP A 79 10.62 -18.20 29.78
N ARG A 80 10.40 -17.24 28.88
CA ARG A 80 11.18 -16.95 27.68
C ARG A 80 11.33 -18.16 26.76
N LEU A 81 10.31 -19.00 26.72
CA LEU A 81 10.17 -20.06 25.73
C LEU A 81 9.11 -19.65 24.72
N LEU A 82 9.45 -19.70 23.43
CA LEU A 82 8.49 -19.50 22.35
C LEU A 82 8.17 -20.85 21.69
N PRO A 83 7.00 -21.45 21.97
CA PRO A 83 6.60 -22.70 21.35
C PRO A 83 6.21 -22.47 19.89
N ILE A 84 6.71 -23.34 19.02
CA ILE A 84 6.42 -23.30 17.59
C ILE A 84 5.99 -24.68 17.07
N ARG A 85 5.21 -24.67 15.99
CA ARG A 85 4.90 -25.87 15.20
C ARG A 85 5.12 -25.60 13.72
N VAL A 86 5.89 -26.46 13.06
CA VAL A 86 6.11 -26.39 11.62
C VAL A 86 5.24 -27.44 10.93
N GLN A 87 4.32 -27.01 10.07
CA GLN A 87 3.53 -27.90 9.21
C GLN A 87 4.36 -28.21 7.96
N ASN A 88 5.23 -29.21 8.05
CA ASN A 88 6.24 -29.43 7.01
C ASN A 88 5.80 -30.36 5.88
N GLY A 89 4.68 -31.07 6.01
CA GLY A 89 4.15 -31.91 4.93
C GLY A 89 5.20 -32.89 4.40
N SER A 90 5.60 -32.74 3.14
CA SER A 90 6.69 -33.48 2.47
C SER A 90 8.06 -32.81 2.53
N TYR A 91 8.14 -31.54 2.93
CA TYR A 91 9.38 -30.77 3.02
C TYR A 91 10.29 -31.32 4.13
N ALA A 92 11.50 -31.70 3.77
CA ALA A 92 12.48 -32.20 4.73
C ALA A 92 13.17 -31.02 5.43
N VAL A 93 13.37 -31.14 6.75
CA VAL A 93 14.07 -30.12 7.54
C VAL A 93 15.25 -30.79 8.21
N ASP A 94 16.45 -30.36 7.84
CA ASP A 94 17.71 -30.88 8.37
C ASP A 94 18.12 -30.12 9.64
N GLU A 95 17.87 -28.81 9.68
CA GLU A 95 18.20 -27.94 10.81
C GLU A 95 17.14 -26.85 11.02
N LEU A 96 16.84 -26.57 12.28
CA LEU A 96 16.03 -25.45 12.74
C LEU A 96 16.93 -24.51 13.55
N SER A 97 16.96 -23.23 13.20
CA SER A 97 17.66 -22.19 13.94
C SER A 97 16.86 -20.89 13.94
N TYR A 98 17.27 -19.90 14.73
CA TYR A 98 16.65 -18.59 14.74
C TYR A 98 17.65 -17.49 15.11
N GLU A 99 17.32 -16.29 14.65
CA GLU A 99 18.06 -15.06 14.87
C GLU A 99 17.14 -14.00 15.49
N ILE A 100 17.66 -13.19 16.41
CA ILE A 100 16.96 -12.02 16.97
C ILE A 100 17.80 -10.78 16.73
N ARG A 101 17.21 -9.73 16.16
CA ARG A 101 17.86 -8.44 15.89
C ARG A 101 17.08 -7.26 16.47
N SER A 102 17.74 -6.11 16.59
CA SER A 102 17.03 -4.83 16.68
C SER A 102 16.14 -4.60 15.46
N MET A 103 15.09 -3.79 15.61
CA MET A 103 14.14 -3.48 14.54
C MET A 103 14.79 -2.85 13.29
N ASP A 104 15.88 -2.11 13.48
CA ASP A 104 16.68 -1.53 12.39
C ASP A 104 17.71 -2.51 11.80
N THR A 105 17.73 -3.76 12.28
CA THR A 105 18.63 -4.86 11.89
C THR A 105 20.12 -4.65 12.20
N LYS A 106 20.52 -3.52 12.81
CA LYS A 106 21.94 -3.18 13.04
C LYS A 106 22.58 -3.99 14.16
N ARG A 107 21.80 -4.38 15.17
CA ARG A 107 22.30 -5.08 16.36
C ARG A 107 21.78 -6.52 16.38
N LEU A 108 22.69 -7.48 16.27
CA LEU A 108 22.41 -8.89 16.55
C LEU A 108 22.27 -9.11 18.05
N ILE A 109 21.13 -9.66 18.49
CA ILE A 109 20.82 -9.96 19.89
C ILE A 109 21.07 -11.43 20.20
N ALA A 110 20.60 -12.34 19.34
CA ALA A 110 20.79 -13.77 19.49
C ALA A 110 20.86 -14.46 18.12
N ASP A 111 21.62 -15.55 18.06
CA ASP A 111 21.72 -16.48 16.93
C ASP A 111 21.92 -17.87 17.54
N ALA A 112 20.97 -18.78 17.33
CA ALA A 112 20.96 -20.08 17.99
C ALA A 112 20.31 -21.19 17.16
N LYS A 113 20.93 -22.37 17.22
CA LYS A 113 20.37 -23.64 16.73
C LYS A 113 19.41 -24.26 17.74
N VAL A 114 18.39 -24.96 17.24
CA VAL A 114 17.39 -25.65 18.05
C VAL A 114 17.65 -27.16 17.99
N ASP A 115 18.41 -27.66 18.95
CA ASP A 115 18.83 -29.08 18.97
C ASP A 115 17.73 -30.04 19.44
N SER A 116 16.68 -29.53 20.08
CA SER A 116 15.64 -30.35 20.72
C SER A 116 14.26 -30.03 20.16
N TYR A 117 13.85 -30.79 19.14
CA TYR A 117 12.51 -30.79 18.60
C TYR A 117 11.99 -32.22 18.42
N SER A 118 10.67 -32.36 18.26
CA SER A 118 10.05 -33.64 17.93
C SER A 118 9.33 -33.54 16.59
N GLN A 119 9.41 -34.60 15.79
CA GLN A 119 8.71 -34.67 14.51
C GLN A 119 7.77 -35.87 14.50
N LYS A 120 6.47 -35.63 14.24
CA LYS A 120 5.44 -36.66 14.12
C LYS A 120 4.44 -36.27 13.04
N ASN A 121 4.13 -37.20 12.14
CA ASN A 121 3.12 -37.03 11.08
C ASN A 121 3.28 -35.75 10.24
N GLY A 122 4.51 -35.40 9.83
CA GLY A 122 4.75 -34.18 9.04
C GLY A 122 4.54 -32.88 9.82
N VAL A 123 4.71 -32.93 11.15
CA VAL A 123 4.70 -31.76 12.03
C VAL A 123 5.93 -31.78 12.93
N ILE A 124 6.69 -30.69 12.93
CA ILE A 124 7.77 -30.45 13.90
C ILE A 124 7.21 -29.61 15.05
N THR A 125 7.56 -29.96 16.28
CA THR A 125 7.22 -29.18 17.50
C THR A 125 8.51 -28.90 18.26
N ALA A 126 8.74 -27.62 18.56
CA ALA A 126 9.94 -27.13 19.23
C ALA A 126 9.60 -25.95 20.16
N ASP A 127 10.46 -25.71 21.15
CA ASP A 127 10.44 -24.50 21.97
C ASP A 127 11.73 -23.70 21.68
N LEU A 128 11.60 -22.44 21.26
CA LEU A 128 12.74 -21.56 21.01
C LEU A 128 13.14 -20.86 22.33
N PRO A 129 14.37 -21.10 22.85
CA PRO A 129 14.81 -20.52 24.12
C PRO A 129 15.32 -19.08 23.94
N ILE A 130 14.50 -18.08 24.28
CA ILE A 130 14.86 -16.68 24.12
C ILE A 130 15.80 -16.23 25.25
N GLN A 131 17.03 -15.83 24.90
CA GLN A 131 18.04 -15.45 25.89
C GLN A 131 17.67 -14.19 26.67
N ASN A 132 18.31 -13.97 27.83
CA ASN A 132 18.02 -12.84 28.72
C ASN A 132 18.58 -11.49 28.21
N LEU A 133 18.22 -11.10 26.99
CA LEU A 133 18.73 -9.91 26.31
C LEU A 133 17.63 -8.97 25.78
N LEU A 134 16.36 -9.35 25.93
CA LEU A 134 15.22 -8.49 25.58
C LEU A 134 14.87 -7.54 26.72
N ASP A 135 14.74 -6.27 26.39
CA ASP A 135 14.14 -5.26 27.25
C ASP A 135 12.62 -5.36 27.21
N SER A 136 11.98 -5.31 28.37
CA SER A 136 10.53 -5.43 28.45
C SER A 136 9.84 -4.27 27.74
N ASN A 137 8.77 -4.58 27.02
CA ASN A 137 8.03 -3.68 26.11
C ASN A 137 8.84 -3.12 24.92
N ALA A 138 10.07 -3.56 24.68
CA ALA A 138 10.79 -3.27 23.45
C ALA A 138 10.50 -4.33 22.39
N GLU A 139 10.42 -3.89 21.13
CA GLU A 139 10.24 -4.76 19.98
C GLU A 139 11.58 -5.17 19.37
N TYR A 140 11.66 -6.41 18.91
CA TYR A 140 12.81 -6.98 18.22
C TYR A 140 12.31 -7.78 17.01
N LEU A 141 13.15 -7.95 16.00
CA LEU A 141 12.86 -8.85 14.90
C LEU A 141 13.30 -10.27 15.27
N LEU A 142 12.46 -11.26 14.99
CA LEU A 142 12.77 -12.69 15.04
C LEU A 142 12.75 -13.24 13.61
N ILE A 143 13.84 -13.91 13.23
CA ILE A 143 13.97 -14.64 11.98
C ILE A 143 14.13 -16.11 12.33
N ILE A 144 13.26 -16.99 11.82
CA ILE A 144 13.37 -18.45 11.99
C ILE A 144 13.88 -19.02 10.68
N HIS A 145 14.88 -19.91 10.75
CA HIS A 145 15.47 -20.57 9.60
C HIS A 145 15.18 -22.07 9.62
N LEU A 146 14.67 -22.59 8.51
CA LEU A 146 14.57 -24.03 8.24
C LEU A 146 15.53 -24.37 7.10
N LEU A 147 16.56 -25.16 7.39
CA LEU A 147 17.54 -25.57 6.39
C LEU A 147 17.18 -26.94 5.82
N HIS A 148 17.34 -27.08 4.51
CA HIS A 148 17.31 -28.37 3.83
C HIS A 148 18.42 -28.43 2.77
N GLY A 149 19.39 -29.33 2.96
CA GLY A 149 20.59 -29.34 2.10
C GLY A 149 21.35 -28.02 2.16
N ASP A 150 21.45 -27.33 1.03
CA ASP A 150 22.07 -26.01 0.90
C ASP A 150 21.03 -24.86 0.90
N ASP A 151 19.74 -25.20 0.89
CA ASP A 151 18.63 -24.23 0.84
C ASP A 151 18.21 -23.81 2.25
N THR A 152 17.82 -22.54 2.40
CA THR A 152 17.36 -21.97 3.67
C THR A 152 16.03 -21.26 3.46
N LEU A 153 15.00 -21.67 4.21
CA LEU A 153 13.74 -20.95 4.29
C LEU A 153 13.74 -20.03 5.49
N ASN A 154 13.35 -18.78 5.27
CA ASN A 154 13.32 -17.72 6.26
C ASN A 154 11.88 -17.36 6.64
N TYR A 155 11.59 -17.17 7.92
CA TYR A 155 10.29 -16.75 8.43
C TYR A 155 10.47 -15.56 9.36
N TYR A 156 9.66 -14.52 9.20
CA TYR A 156 9.85 -13.25 9.88
C TYR A 156 8.65 -12.90 10.77
N THR A 157 8.93 -12.41 11.98
CA THR A 157 7.93 -11.81 12.88
C THR A 157 8.63 -10.84 13.83
N ARG A 158 7.90 -9.90 14.43
CA ARG A 158 8.41 -9.15 15.58
C ARG A 158 8.18 -9.94 16.86
N ILE A 159 8.99 -9.69 17.88
CA ILE A 159 8.79 -10.23 19.23
C ILE A 159 8.85 -9.11 20.27
N ILE A 160 8.13 -9.32 21.37
CA ILE A 160 8.10 -8.40 22.52
C ILE A 160 7.95 -9.21 23.80
N GLU A 161 8.60 -8.78 24.88
CA GLU A 161 8.29 -9.26 26.24
C GLU A 161 7.30 -8.26 26.87
N PRO A 162 5.98 -8.50 26.77
CA PRO A 162 4.98 -7.52 27.18
C PRO A 162 4.88 -7.41 28.70
N GLN A 163 4.76 -6.17 29.20
CA GLN A 163 4.38 -5.84 30.57
C GLN A 163 3.14 -4.95 30.56
N ASP A 164 2.14 -5.34 31.36
CA ASP A 164 0.86 -4.64 31.49
C ASP A 164 0.13 -4.41 30.14
N CYS A 165 0.32 -5.31 29.17
CA CYS A 165 -0.34 -5.23 27.85
C CYS A 165 -1.57 -6.14 27.73
N TYR A 166 -1.79 -7.11 28.63
CA TYR A 166 -3.00 -7.96 28.67
C TYR A 166 -3.32 -8.65 27.32
N VAL A 167 -2.29 -9.19 26.68
CA VAL A 167 -2.37 -9.75 25.32
C VAL A 167 -3.29 -10.97 25.27
N LYS A 168 -3.22 -11.84 26.28
CA LYS A 168 -4.07 -13.05 26.34
C LYS A 168 -5.54 -12.68 26.42
N GLU A 169 -5.89 -11.75 27.30
CA GLU A 169 -7.26 -11.26 27.49
C GLU A 169 -7.80 -10.60 26.21
N SER A 170 -6.93 -9.96 25.45
CA SER A 170 -7.26 -9.31 24.18
C SER A 170 -7.58 -10.34 23.08
N VAL A 171 -6.76 -11.39 22.95
CA VAL A 171 -7.02 -12.49 22.00
C VAL A 171 -8.27 -13.28 22.41
N ASP A 172 -8.45 -13.58 23.70
CA ASP A 172 -9.65 -14.23 24.22
C ASP A 172 -10.91 -13.42 23.87
N PHE A 173 -10.87 -12.10 24.04
CA PHE A 173 -11.98 -11.21 23.72
C PHE A 173 -12.33 -11.22 22.23
N ALA A 174 -11.33 -11.12 21.34
CA ALA A 174 -11.56 -11.13 19.90
C ALA A 174 -12.22 -12.45 19.44
N LYS A 175 -11.73 -13.59 19.94
CA LYS A 175 -12.33 -14.91 19.65
C LYS A 175 -13.75 -15.05 20.18
N ASP A 176 -14.00 -14.62 21.42
CA ASP A 176 -15.35 -14.66 22.00
C ASP A 176 -16.33 -13.73 21.25
N PHE A 177 -15.87 -12.55 20.81
CA PHE A 177 -16.66 -11.65 19.98
C PHE A 177 -17.02 -12.32 18.65
N HIS A 178 -16.01 -12.83 17.93
CA HIS A 178 -16.17 -13.58 16.68
C HIS A 178 -17.19 -14.71 16.80
N GLU A 179 -17.00 -15.60 17.78
CA GLU A 179 -17.90 -16.75 18.01
C GLU A 179 -19.35 -16.30 18.26
N LYS A 180 -19.55 -15.20 19.00
CA LYS A 180 -20.88 -14.65 19.28
C LYS A 180 -21.57 -14.05 18.07
N THR A 181 -20.84 -13.62 17.03
CA THR A 181 -21.46 -13.10 15.80
C THR A 181 -22.31 -14.17 15.10
N PHE A 182 -21.94 -15.45 15.23
CA PHE A 182 -22.66 -16.60 14.66
C PHE A 182 -23.73 -17.20 15.61
N GLN A 183 -23.83 -16.73 16.85
CA GLN A 183 -24.73 -17.30 17.86
C GLN A 183 -26.03 -16.49 18.00
N LYS A 184 -27.17 -17.14 17.76
CA LYS A 184 -28.50 -16.51 17.89
C LYS A 184 -28.82 -16.02 19.31
N ASP A 185 -28.40 -16.76 20.33
CA ASP A 185 -28.71 -16.43 21.75
C ASP A 185 -27.63 -15.57 22.43
N GLY A 186 -26.41 -15.51 21.87
CA GLY A 186 -25.25 -14.81 22.45
C GLY A 186 -24.99 -13.39 21.89
N SER A 187 -25.50 -13.12 20.69
CA SER A 187 -25.28 -11.88 19.94
C SER A 187 -25.78 -10.60 20.64
N GLY A 188 -26.84 -10.69 21.43
CA GLY A 188 -27.40 -9.54 22.15
C GLY A 188 -26.42 -8.86 23.11
N SER A 189 -25.41 -9.60 23.60
CA SER A 189 -24.35 -9.03 24.46
C SER A 189 -23.38 -8.11 23.71
N LEU A 190 -23.24 -8.30 22.39
CA LEU A 190 -22.33 -7.51 21.55
C LEU A 190 -22.77 -6.04 21.45
N ALA A 191 -24.07 -5.77 21.59
CA ALA A 191 -24.64 -4.42 21.55
C ALA A 191 -23.99 -3.43 22.54
N THR A 192 -23.36 -3.94 23.61
CA THR A 192 -22.67 -3.10 24.60
C THR A 192 -21.30 -2.59 24.14
N TYR A 193 -20.76 -3.14 23.05
CA TYR A 193 -19.48 -2.78 22.44
C TYR A 193 -19.64 -2.03 21.13
N MET A 194 -20.80 -2.14 20.47
CA MET A 194 -21.07 -1.48 19.20
C MET A 194 -21.34 0.02 19.39
N GLU A 195 -21.01 0.81 18.38
CA GLU A 195 -21.24 2.25 18.33
C GLU A 195 -22.03 2.64 17.07
N PRO A 196 -23.27 2.14 16.87
CA PRO A 196 -23.96 2.30 15.59
C PRO A 196 -24.17 3.76 15.21
N ASP A 197 -23.82 4.11 13.96
CA ASP A 197 -24.04 5.42 13.38
C ASP A 197 -25.10 5.35 12.28
N SER A 198 -25.97 6.36 12.23
CA SER A 198 -26.91 6.60 11.13
C SER A 198 -26.26 6.85 9.77
N SER A 199 -24.99 7.27 9.76
CA SER A 199 -24.22 7.50 8.53
C SER A 199 -23.56 6.24 7.96
N ALA A 200 -23.44 5.17 8.77
CA ALA A 200 -22.77 3.94 8.37
C ALA A 200 -23.57 3.18 7.29
N ASP A 201 -22.89 2.65 6.28
CA ASP A 201 -23.51 1.77 5.30
C ASP A 201 -23.89 0.44 5.95
N ASN A 202 -25.20 0.20 6.00
CA ASN A 202 -25.80 -1.03 6.52
C ASN A 202 -26.54 -1.80 5.42
N THR A 203 -26.20 -1.53 4.16
CA THR A 203 -26.77 -2.19 2.99
C THR A 203 -25.87 -3.29 2.46
N THR A 204 -24.65 -3.46 2.99
CA THR A 204 -23.67 -4.46 2.54
C THR A 204 -23.17 -5.33 3.70
N LEU A 205 -22.69 -6.53 3.33
CA LEU A 205 -21.90 -7.40 4.20
C LEU A 205 -20.41 -7.40 3.84
N ALA A 206 -20.04 -6.78 2.71
CA ALA A 206 -18.64 -6.70 2.25
C ALA A 206 -17.76 -5.92 3.22
N ASN A 207 -18.32 -4.90 3.89
CA ASN A 207 -17.68 -4.18 4.98
C ASN A 207 -18.69 -3.99 6.12
N VAL A 208 -18.31 -4.43 7.32
CA VAL A 208 -19.09 -4.22 8.55
C VAL A 208 -18.17 -3.68 9.62
N SER A 209 -18.52 -2.55 10.23
CA SER A 209 -17.67 -1.89 11.22
C SER A 209 -18.32 -1.79 12.61
N ILE A 210 -17.59 -1.22 13.56
CA ILE A 210 -18.11 -0.87 14.89
C ILE A 210 -19.32 0.09 14.81
N HIS A 211 -19.47 0.81 13.69
CA HIS A 211 -20.57 1.74 13.44
C HIS A 211 -21.75 1.09 12.70
N SER A 212 -21.63 -0.16 12.27
CA SER A 212 -22.75 -0.91 11.70
C SER A 212 -23.77 -1.30 12.78
N THR A 213 -25.00 -1.61 12.35
CA THR A 213 -26.03 -2.10 13.26
C THR A 213 -25.68 -3.50 13.77
N LEU A 214 -26.24 -3.86 14.94
CA LEU A 214 -26.05 -5.19 15.53
C LEU A 214 -26.44 -6.31 14.57
N ARG A 215 -27.45 -6.10 13.71
CA ARG A 215 -27.87 -7.09 12.71
C ARG A 215 -26.73 -7.38 11.73
N GLN A 216 -26.01 -6.37 11.24
CA GLN A 216 -24.96 -6.59 10.24
C GLN A 216 -23.78 -7.32 10.85
N VAL A 217 -23.38 -6.95 12.07
CA VAL A 217 -22.34 -7.65 12.83
C VAL A 217 -22.68 -9.12 12.99
N THR A 218 -23.95 -9.43 13.20
CA THR A 218 -24.45 -10.81 13.34
C THR A 218 -24.96 -11.39 12.01
N TRP A 219 -24.36 -10.99 10.89
CA TRP A 219 -24.58 -11.54 9.54
C TRP A 219 -25.98 -11.32 8.95
N ASP A 220 -26.82 -10.52 9.59
CA ASP A 220 -28.22 -10.26 9.27
C ASP A 220 -29.02 -11.53 8.87
N LYS A 221 -29.26 -11.73 7.57
CA LYS A 221 -29.98 -12.89 7.00
C LYS A 221 -29.07 -13.85 6.25
N PHE A 222 -27.77 -13.56 6.18
CA PHE A 222 -26.78 -14.43 5.60
C PHE A 222 -26.55 -15.63 6.51
N ASN A 223 -26.80 -16.83 5.98
CA ASN A 223 -26.70 -18.09 6.73
C ASN A 223 -25.39 -18.83 6.36
N GLY A 224 -24.24 -18.21 6.65
CA GLY A 224 -22.93 -18.81 6.46
C GLY A 224 -22.49 -19.67 7.64
N THR A 225 -21.55 -20.57 7.38
CA THR A 225 -20.84 -21.38 8.38
C THR A 225 -19.34 -21.24 8.23
N VAL A 226 -18.62 -21.08 9.34
CA VAL A 226 -17.16 -21.03 9.36
C VAL A 226 -16.60 -22.37 8.86
N LEU A 227 -15.80 -22.34 7.80
CA LEU A 227 -15.18 -23.50 7.16
C LEU A 227 -13.79 -23.79 7.71
N THR A 228 -12.97 -22.76 7.94
CA THR A 228 -11.60 -22.88 8.47
C THR A 228 -11.52 -22.32 9.88
N ASP A 229 -10.66 -22.91 10.72
CA ASP A 229 -10.35 -22.36 12.05
C ASP A 229 -9.72 -20.97 11.93
N PRO A 230 -10.25 -19.92 12.59
CA PRO A 230 -9.70 -18.57 12.49
C PRO A 230 -8.21 -18.48 12.83
N SER A 231 -7.42 -18.04 11.86
CA SER A 231 -6.01 -17.74 12.05
C SER A 231 -5.89 -16.40 12.78
N VAL A 232 -5.24 -16.41 13.93
CA VAL A 232 -5.07 -15.21 14.75
C VAL A 232 -3.74 -14.56 14.39
N SER A 233 -3.76 -13.29 13.99
CA SER A 233 -2.54 -12.48 13.86
C SER A 233 -2.59 -11.31 14.83
N ILE A 234 -1.50 -11.09 15.58
CA ILE A 234 -1.38 -9.91 16.45
C ILE A 234 -0.52 -8.90 15.69
N LYS A 235 -1.05 -7.69 15.45
CA LYS A 235 -0.35 -6.66 14.67
C LYS A 235 0.30 -5.59 15.53
N GLU A 236 -0.30 -5.27 16.69
CA GLU A 236 0.22 -4.26 17.62
C GLU A 236 0.04 -4.69 19.07
N ILE A 237 1.08 -4.50 19.89
CA ILE A 237 1.04 -4.74 21.34
C ILE A 237 1.55 -3.49 22.06
N ASN A 238 0.75 -2.94 22.97
CA ASN A 238 1.20 -1.90 23.89
C ASN A 238 0.28 -1.81 25.13
N ASN A 239 0.66 -0.96 26.07
CA ASN A 239 -0.08 -0.74 27.33
C ASN A 239 -1.41 0.02 27.17
N SER A 240 -1.71 0.54 25.98
CA SER A 240 -2.90 1.35 25.71
C SER A 240 -3.93 0.59 24.89
N TYR A 241 -3.51 -0.32 24.00
CA TYR A 241 -4.36 -1.18 23.21
C TYR A 241 -3.54 -2.32 22.57
N ASN A 242 -4.23 -3.38 22.14
CA ASN A 242 -3.69 -4.38 21.23
C ASN A 242 -4.53 -4.41 19.94
N VAL A 243 -3.91 -4.86 18.84
CA VAL A 243 -4.58 -5.09 17.55
C VAL A 243 -4.50 -6.57 17.21
N ILE A 244 -5.67 -7.17 16.98
CA ILE A 244 -5.84 -8.58 16.64
C ILE A 244 -6.58 -8.66 15.30
N LEU A 245 -6.08 -9.49 14.37
CA LEU A 245 -6.76 -9.91 13.16
C LEU A 245 -7.17 -11.38 13.27
N LEU A 246 -8.34 -11.70 12.73
CA LEU A 246 -8.80 -13.06 12.50
C LEU A 246 -9.06 -13.26 11.00
N ASP A 247 -8.34 -14.18 10.37
CA ASP A 247 -8.55 -14.60 8.98
C ASP A 247 -9.16 -15.99 8.92
N TYR A 248 -10.24 -16.14 8.14
CA TYR A 248 -10.92 -17.42 7.96
C TYR A 248 -11.79 -17.43 6.70
N VAL A 249 -12.23 -18.63 6.32
CA VAL A 249 -13.16 -18.86 5.22
C VAL A 249 -14.53 -19.18 5.78
N VAL A 250 -15.55 -18.53 5.24
CA VAL A 250 -16.96 -18.87 5.44
C VAL A 250 -17.47 -19.58 4.21
N THR A 251 -18.35 -20.56 4.39
CA THR A 251 -19.09 -21.19 3.29
C THR A 251 -20.59 -21.02 3.50
N ALA A 252 -21.33 -20.90 2.40
CA ALA A 252 -22.79 -20.87 2.40
C ALA A 252 -23.34 -21.65 1.20
N THR A 253 -24.57 -22.14 1.30
CA THR A 253 -25.26 -22.78 0.17
C THR A 253 -25.94 -21.71 -0.68
N GLY A 254 -25.53 -21.50 -1.91
CA GLY A 254 -26.11 -20.50 -2.82
C GLY A 254 -27.58 -20.76 -3.16
N ASP A 255 -28.17 -19.87 -3.94
CA ASP A 255 -29.62 -19.89 -4.19
C ASP A 255 -30.04 -21.06 -5.10
N ASN A 256 -29.11 -21.59 -5.92
CA ASN A 256 -29.33 -22.78 -6.75
C ASN A 256 -28.80 -24.08 -6.11
N GLY A 257 -28.26 -24.02 -4.89
CA GLY A 257 -27.79 -25.17 -4.10
C GLY A 257 -26.29 -25.46 -4.16
N GLU A 258 -25.54 -24.70 -4.95
CA GLU A 258 -24.08 -24.64 -5.02
C GLU A 258 -23.43 -24.23 -3.69
N LEU A 259 -22.14 -24.51 -3.54
CA LEU A 259 -21.36 -24.07 -2.39
C LEU A 259 -20.57 -22.83 -2.76
N GLU A 260 -20.78 -21.78 -1.98
CA GLU A 260 -20.07 -20.50 -2.08
C GLU A 260 -19.02 -20.43 -0.98
N TYR A 261 -17.93 -19.70 -1.26
CA TYR A 261 -16.82 -19.50 -0.34
C TYR A 261 -16.50 -18.02 -0.22
N TYR A 262 -16.17 -17.58 0.98
CA TYR A 262 -15.93 -16.18 1.28
C TYR A 262 -14.68 -16.07 2.15
N ASN A 263 -13.70 -15.30 1.69
CA ASN A 263 -12.58 -14.91 2.53
C ASN A 263 -13.06 -13.80 3.46
N VAL A 264 -12.84 -13.99 4.77
CA VAL A 264 -13.26 -13.05 5.80
C VAL A 264 -12.06 -12.68 6.65
N GLU A 265 -11.92 -11.38 6.89
CA GLU A 265 -10.95 -10.82 7.82
C GLU A 265 -11.70 -9.97 8.85
N GLU A 266 -11.45 -10.21 10.14
CA GLU A 266 -11.96 -9.39 11.23
C GLU A 266 -10.82 -8.69 11.98
N TYR A 267 -10.89 -7.36 12.03
CA TYR A 267 -9.99 -6.47 12.75
C TYR A 267 -10.57 -6.03 14.08
N TYR A 268 -9.76 -6.17 15.12
CA TYR A 268 -10.10 -5.80 16.49
C TYR A 268 -9.02 -4.89 17.06
N ARG A 269 -9.41 -3.68 17.46
CA ARG A 269 -8.59 -2.82 18.31
C ARG A 269 -9.18 -2.80 19.72
N VAL A 270 -8.47 -3.37 20.69
CA VAL A 270 -9.02 -3.61 22.03
C VAL A 270 -8.16 -3.02 23.13
N ARG A 271 -8.79 -2.57 24.20
CA ARG A 271 -8.12 -2.05 25.41
C ARG A 271 -8.62 -2.77 26.64
N TYR A 272 -7.68 -3.26 27.43
CA TYR A 272 -7.95 -3.77 28.77
C TYR A 272 -7.95 -2.63 29.80
N THR A 273 -8.89 -2.68 30.75
CA THR A 273 -8.80 -1.96 32.02
C THR A 273 -9.17 -2.90 33.16
N ASN A 274 -8.86 -2.52 34.40
CA ASN A 274 -9.25 -3.28 35.59
C ASN A 274 -10.76 -3.50 35.72
N ASP A 275 -11.57 -2.69 35.03
CA ASP A 275 -13.03 -2.76 35.08
C ASP A 275 -13.61 -3.66 33.98
N ARG A 276 -13.13 -3.54 32.73
CA ARG A 276 -13.63 -4.29 31.56
C ARG A 276 -12.71 -4.21 30.35
N MET A 277 -12.98 -5.07 29.35
CA MET A 277 -12.49 -4.91 27.99
C MET A 277 -13.29 -3.84 27.24
N TYR A 278 -12.60 -3.01 26.45
CA TYR A 278 -13.18 -2.05 25.52
C TYR A 278 -12.81 -2.44 24.10
N LEU A 279 -13.81 -2.45 23.21
CA LEU A 279 -13.62 -2.50 21.77
C LEU A 279 -13.51 -1.06 21.28
N LEU A 280 -12.34 -0.67 20.80
CA LEU A 280 -12.05 0.68 20.30
C LEU A 280 -12.28 0.81 18.80
N ASN A 281 -12.11 -0.28 18.06
CA ASN A 281 -12.53 -0.39 16.67
C ASN A 281 -12.78 -1.87 16.34
N PHE A 282 -13.72 -2.11 15.44
CA PHE A 282 -14.03 -3.40 14.83
C PHE A 282 -14.30 -3.17 13.35
N GLU A 283 -13.70 -3.97 12.49
CA GLU A 283 -13.99 -4.01 11.07
C GLU A 283 -13.99 -5.45 10.60
N ARG A 284 -14.90 -5.81 9.71
CA ARG A 284 -14.95 -7.10 9.04
C ARG A 284 -15.09 -6.87 7.55
N THR A 285 -14.15 -7.41 6.78
CA THR A 285 -14.27 -7.50 5.32
C THR A 285 -14.67 -8.90 4.92
N MET A 286 -15.48 -9.02 3.87
CA MET A 286 -15.96 -10.29 3.34
C MET A 286 -15.98 -10.23 1.83
N ASP A 287 -15.24 -11.14 1.21
CA ASP A 287 -15.11 -11.21 -0.24
C ASP A 287 -15.43 -12.62 -0.76
N GLU A 288 -16.38 -12.70 -1.70
CA GLU A 288 -16.78 -13.93 -2.36
C GLU A 288 -15.68 -14.41 -3.32
N ILE A 289 -15.30 -15.68 -3.21
CA ILE A 289 -14.39 -16.35 -4.14
C ILE A 289 -15.21 -16.71 -5.38
N PHE A 290 -14.87 -16.11 -6.52
CA PHE A 290 -15.54 -16.40 -7.78
C PHE A 290 -15.30 -17.85 -8.20
N ARG A 291 -16.37 -18.55 -8.59
CA ARG A 291 -16.33 -19.96 -9.01
C ARG A 291 -17.19 -20.12 -10.26
N ALA A 292 -16.56 -20.37 -11.39
CA ALA A 292 -17.23 -20.53 -12.69
C ALA A 292 -18.26 -21.68 -12.78
N GLU A 293 -18.34 -22.55 -11.76
CA GLU A 293 -19.40 -23.56 -11.65
C GLU A 293 -20.74 -22.97 -11.18
N ASN A 294 -20.73 -21.76 -10.61
CA ASN A 294 -21.91 -21.03 -10.15
C ASN A 294 -22.66 -20.37 -11.31
N ASP A 295 -23.93 -20.05 -11.09
CA ASP A 295 -24.80 -19.37 -12.08
C ASP A 295 -24.58 -17.86 -12.04
N ASP A 296 -23.36 -17.42 -12.38
CA ASP A 296 -22.92 -16.03 -12.22
C ASP A 296 -23.26 -15.13 -13.42
N PHE A 297 -23.75 -15.70 -14.52
CA PHE A 297 -24.14 -14.95 -15.72
C PHE A 297 -25.65 -14.93 -15.88
N TYR A 298 -26.25 -13.74 -15.85
CA TYR A 298 -27.68 -13.57 -16.01
C TYR A 298 -28.00 -12.25 -16.69
N GLU A 299 -28.99 -12.23 -17.58
CA GLU A 299 -29.22 -11.10 -18.49
C GLU A 299 -27.87 -10.68 -19.11
N ASN A 300 -27.51 -9.40 -19.02
CA ASN A 300 -26.21 -8.87 -19.43
C ASN A 300 -25.28 -8.57 -18.24
N TYR A 301 -25.34 -9.35 -17.16
CA TYR A 301 -24.49 -9.16 -15.98
C TYR A 301 -23.62 -10.38 -15.69
N LEU A 302 -22.40 -10.09 -15.23
CA LEU A 302 -21.50 -11.02 -14.57
C LEU A 302 -21.48 -10.71 -13.07
N GLN A 303 -22.00 -11.62 -12.26
CA GLN A 303 -22.04 -11.52 -10.81
C GLN A 303 -20.64 -11.72 -10.19
N LEU A 304 -20.19 -10.74 -9.42
CA LEU A 304 -18.95 -10.85 -8.62
C LEU A 304 -19.22 -11.22 -7.17
N GLY A 305 -20.47 -11.05 -6.71
CA GLY A 305 -20.89 -11.43 -5.36
C GLY A 305 -20.65 -10.34 -4.32
N ILE A 306 -20.56 -10.74 -3.05
CA ILE A 306 -20.23 -9.82 -1.95
C ILE A 306 -18.74 -9.49 -2.04
N CYS A 307 -18.36 -8.24 -2.31
CA CYS A 307 -16.96 -7.83 -2.37
C CYS A 307 -16.75 -6.31 -2.24
N SER A 308 -15.49 -5.92 -2.10
CA SER A 308 -15.02 -4.53 -2.25
C SER A 308 -15.47 -3.91 -3.58
N SER A 309 -15.75 -2.60 -3.58
CA SER A 309 -16.02 -1.81 -4.79
C SER A 309 -14.80 -1.59 -5.68
N ASP A 310 -13.60 -1.83 -5.15
CA ASP A 310 -12.35 -1.78 -5.89
C ASP A 310 -12.17 -3.09 -6.68
N VAL A 311 -12.57 -3.07 -7.95
CA VAL A 311 -12.52 -4.23 -8.86
C VAL A 311 -11.60 -3.89 -10.02
N GLU A 312 -10.50 -4.63 -10.15
CA GLU A 312 -9.61 -4.56 -11.31
C GLU A 312 -10.25 -5.30 -12.49
N TYR A 313 -10.56 -4.59 -13.57
CA TYR A 313 -11.04 -5.18 -14.81
C TYR A 313 -10.59 -4.37 -16.04
N LYS A 314 -10.51 -5.04 -17.19
CA LYS A 314 -10.24 -4.40 -18.47
C LYS A 314 -11.05 -5.08 -19.57
N SER A 315 -11.55 -4.30 -20.51
CA SER A 315 -12.24 -4.81 -21.69
C SER A 315 -11.57 -4.33 -22.97
N ASN A 316 -11.82 -5.04 -24.07
CA ASN A 316 -11.43 -4.55 -25.39
C ASN A 316 -12.35 -3.40 -25.83
N GLU A 317 -12.03 -2.70 -26.93
CA GLU A 317 -12.77 -1.51 -27.38
C GLU A 317 -14.27 -1.76 -27.60
N THR A 318 -14.62 -3.00 -27.98
CA THR A 318 -16.01 -3.38 -28.26
C THR A 318 -16.72 -4.04 -27.07
N GLY A 319 -16.06 -4.23 -25.94
CA GLY A 319 -16.59 -4.91 -24.74
C GLY A 319 -16.99 -6.37 -24.95
N SER A 320 -16.49 -7.01 -26.01
CA SER A 320 -16.72 -8.43 -26.29
C SER A 320 -15.74 -9.35 -25.55
N ILE A 321 -14.61 -8.80 -25.10
CA ILE A 321 -13.66 -9.45 -24.21
C ILE A 321 -13.63 -8.66 -22.90
N LEU A 322 -13.71 -9.37 -21.78
CA LEU A 322 -13.60 -8.80 -20.44
C LEU A 322 -12.65 -9.66 -19.62
N CYS A 323 -11.58 -9.07 -19.11
CA CYS A 323 -10.75 -9.68 -18.08
C CYS A 323 -10.97 -8.97 -16.75
N PHE A 324 -11.02 -9.72 -15.65
CA PHE A 324 -11.25 -9.18 -14.31
C PHE A 324 -10.51 -10.01 -13.26
N VAL A 325 -10.11 -9.35 -12.17
CA VAL A 325 -9.45 -10.00 -11.04
C VAL A 325 -10.45 -10.20 -9.91
N LYS A 326 -10.45 -11.39 -9.31
CA LYS A 326 -11.19 -11.65 -8.07
C LYS A 326 -10.38 -12.54 -7.15
N GLU A 327 -10.18 -12.09 -5.91
CA GLU A 327 -9.47 -12.85 -4.87
C GLU A 327 -8.11 -13.38 -5.34
N GLY A 328 -7.31 -12.60 -6.06
CA GLY A 328 -6.00 -13.05 -6.58
C GLY A 328 -6.08 -14.06 -7.74
N GLU A 329 -7.22 -14.12 -8.43
CA GLU A 329 -7.40 -14.90 -9.66
C GLU A 329 -7.74 -13.99 -10.83
N LEU A 330 -7.14 -14.24 -11.98
CA LEU A 330 -7.46 -13.55 -13.23
C LEU A 330 -8.40 -14.41 -14.06
N TRP A 331 -9.51 -13.82 -14.46
CA TRP A 331 -10.52 -14.44 -15.29
C TRP A 331 -10.69 -13.64 -16.58
N CYS A 332 -10.77 -14.31 -17.73
CA CYS A 332 -11.05 -13.66 -19.02
C CYS A 332 -12.25 -14.31 -19.71
N TYR A 333 -13.27 -13.49 -19.95
CA TYR A 333 -14.48 -13.84 -20.66
C TYR A 333 -14.42 -13.37 -22.12
N ASN A 334 -14.69 -14.28 -23.05
CA ASN A 334 -14.86 -13.99 -24.47
C ASN A 334 -16.33 -14.22 -24.85
N ALA A 335 -17.07 -13.14 -25.07
CA ALA A 335 -18.49 -13.18 -25.41
C ALA A 335 -18.78 -13.80 -26.78
N THR A 336 -17.87 -13.61 -27.74
CA THR A 336 -18.03 -14.15 -29.10
C THR A 336 -17.97 -15.68 -29.08
N GLU A 337 -17.03 -16.25 -28.32
CA GLU A 337 -16.88 -17.70 -28.15
C GLU A 337 -17.73 -18.26 -27.01
N LYS A 338 -18.28 -17.38 -26.17
CA LYS A 338 -18.98 -17.66 -24.92
C LYS A 338 -18.15 -18.49 -23.94
N LYS A 339 -16.85 -18.24 -23.88
CA LYS A 339 -15.89 -18.98 -23.05
C LYS A 339 -15.39 -18.12 -21.91
N LEU A 340 -15.25 -18.74 -20.75
CA LEU A 340 -14.64 -18.15 -19.58
C LEU A 340 -13.35 -18.90 -19.27
N SER A 341 -12.25 -18.19 -19.10
CA SER A 341 -10.94 -18.77 -18.84
C SER A 341 -10.42 -18.32 -17.49
N GLN A 342 -10.08 -19.26 -16.60
CA GLN A 342 -9.33 -18.95 -15.38
C GLN A 342 -7.87 -18.80 -15.75
N VAL A 343 -7.47 -17.61 -16.19
CA VAL A 343 -6.15 -17.34 -16.76
C VAL A 343 -5.04 -17.55 -15.74
N PHE A 344 -5.26 -17.12 -14.50
CA PHE A 344 -4.30 -17.29 -13.42
C PHE A 344 -4.99 -17.57 -12.09
N SER A 345 -4.50 -18.54 -11.33
CA SER A 345 -4.85 -18.74 -9.93
C SER A 345 -3.74 -19.51 -9.22
N PHE A 346 -3.47 -19.16 -7.96
CA PHE A 346 -2.70 -20.01 -7.06
C PHE A 346 -3.54 -21.10 -6.39
N ARG A 347 -4.86 -20.93 -6.30
CA ARG A 347 -5.73 -21.94 -5.70
C ARG A 347 -5.85 -23.14 -6.61
N GLY A 348 -5.63 -24.32 -6.04
CA GLY A 348 -5.97 -25.58 -6.67
C GLY A 348 -7.48 -25.78 -6.80
N TYR A 349 -7.85 -26.88 -7.46
CA TYR A 349 -9.25 -27.24 -7.72
C TYR A 349 -9.98 -27.82 -6.49
N GLU A 350 -9.26 -28.37 -5.50
CA GLU A 350 -9.85 -29.08 -4.37
C GLU A 350 -9.61 -28.38 -3.02
N GLY A 351 -10.71 -28.00 -2.35
CA GLY A 351 -10.66 -27.43 -1.01
C GLY A 351 -10.09 -26.00 -0.96
N ILE A 352 -9.77 -25.54 0.25
CA ILE A 352 -9.06 -24.27 0.47
C ILE A 352 -7.83 -24.57 1.34
N ASP A 353 -6.65 -24.63 0.71
CA ASP A 353 -5.35 -24.71 1.39
C ASP A 353 -4.90 -23.29 1.79
N SER A 354 -4.39 -23.11 3.02
CA SER A 354 -4.00 -21.77 3.50
C SER A 354 -2.79 -21.21 2.76
N ARG A 355 -1.87 -22.05 2.28
CA ARG A 355 -0.69 -21.62 1.50
C ARG A 355 -1.10 -21.09 0.14
N GLU A 356 -2.07 -21.74 -0.51
CA GLU A 356 -2.57 -21.31 -1.81
C GLU A 356 -3.51 -20.10 -1.70
N ASN A 357 -4.26 -20.00 -0.61
CA ASN A 357 -5.18 -18.89 -0.32
C ASN A 357 -4.52 -17.72 0.42
N HIS A 358 -3.19 -17.70 0.55
CA HIS A 358 -2.46 -16.60 1.17
C HIS A 358 -2.61 -15.33 0.31
N LYS A 359 -3.05 -14.23 0.92
CA LYS A 359 -3.53 -13.02 0.22
C LYS A 359 -2.43 -11.96 -0.03
N GLU A 360 -1.17 -12.30 0.14
CA GLU A 360 -0.05 -11.36 -0.04
C GLU A 360 0.44 -11.25 -1.49
N HIS A 361 -0.49 -11.24 -2.44
CA HIS A 361 -0.24 -10.96 -3.85
C HIS A 361 -1.47 -10.32 -4.47
N ASP A 362 -1.27 -9.70 -5.63
CA ASP A 362 -2.33 -9.05 -6.38
C ASP A 362 -2.00 -9.06 -7.87
N ILE A 363 -2.99 -8.72 -8.72
CA ILE A 363 -2.87 -8.81 -10.17
C ILE A 363 -3.26 -7.47 -10.80
N ARG A 364 -2.48 -6.99 -11.77
CA ARG A 364 -2.85 -5.87 -12.64
C ARG A 364 -2.98 -6.33 -14.08
N ILE A 365 -4.03 -5.88 -14.77
CA ILE A 365 -4.27 -6.18 -16.18
C ILE A 365 -3.66 -5.06 -17.02
N ILE A 366 -2.61 -5.37 -17.78
CA ILE A 366 -1.89 -4.37 -18.58
C ILE A 366 -2.67 -4.06 -19.86
N LYS A 367 -3.03 -5.09 -20.63
CA LYS A 367 -3.83 -4.93 -21.85
C LYS A 367 -4.61 -6.20 -22.19
N VAL A 368 -5.69 -6.01 -22.94
CA VAL A 368 -6.56 -7.07 -23.45
C VAL A 368 -6.78 -6.79 -24.92
N ASP A 369 -6.52 -7.78 -25.78
CA ASP A 369 -6.66 -7.62 -27.23
C ASP A 369 -8.02 -8.11 -27.77
N GLU A 370 -8.27 -7.83 -29.05
CA GLU A 370 -9.49 -8.22 -29.75
C GLU A 370 -9.68 -9.75 -29.91
N THR A 371 -8.62 -10.54 -29.73
CA THR A 371 -8.68 -12.01 -29.78
C THR A 371 -9.03 -12.64 -28.43
N GLY A 372 -8.93 -11.88 -27.35
CA GLY A 372 -9.09 -12.35 -25.98
C GLY A 372 -7.78 -12.70 -25.29
N SER A 373 -6.64 -12.44 -25.92
CA SER A 373 -5.33 -12.54 -25.30
C SER A 373 -5.11 -11.35 -24.37
N ALA A 374 -4.31 -11.54 -23.33
CA ALA A 374 -4.11 -10.53 -22.30
C ALA A 374 -2.70 -10.55 -21.74
N ASP A 375 -2.17 -9.36 -21.47
CA ASP A 375 -0.92 -9.18 -20.75
C ASP A 375 -1.23 -8.66 -19.35
N PHE A 376 -0.61 -9.28 -18.36
CA PHE A 376 -0.92 -9.03 -16.96
C PHE A 376 0.31 -9.22 -16.08
N VAL A 377 0.24 -8.60 -14.90
CA VAL A 377 1.28 -8.64 -13.89
C VAL A 377 0.72 -9.32 -12.65
N VAL A 378 1.46 -10.27 -12.10
CA VAL A 378 1.25 -10.80 -10.74
C VAL A 378 2.37 -10.26 -9.87
N TYR A 379 2.03 -9.55 -8.80
CA TYR A 379 3.01 -8.96 -7.90
C TYR A 379 2.75 -9.31 -6.44
N GLY A 380 3.82 -9.46 -5.66
CA GLY A 380 3.76 -9.89 -4.27
C GLY A 380 4.42 -11.26 -4.04
N TYR A 381 4.04 -11.92 -2.95
CA TYR A 381 4.50 -13.23 -2.56
C TYR A 381 3.88 -14.31 -3.46
N MET A 382 4.73 -15.11 -4.10
CA MET A 382 4.30 -16.18 -4.99
C MET A 382 3.99 -17.44 -4.18
N ASN A 383 2.71 -17.82 -4.13
CA ASN A 383 2.22 -18.91 -3.25
C ASN A 383 2.66 -20.32 -3.70
N ARG A 384 2.97 -20.52 -4.98
CA ARG A 384 3.36 -21.83 -5.58
C ARG A 384 3.97 -21.64 -6.98
N GLY A 385 4.48 -22.72 -7.54
CA GLY A 385 5.13 -22.74 -8.87
C GLY A 385 6.62 -22.38 -8.81
N ASN A 386 7.20 -22.00 -9.96
CA ASN A 386 8.65 -21.78 -10.10
C ASN A 386 9.25 -20.74 -9.15
N HIS A 387 8.42 -19.85 -8.63
CA HIS A 387 8.80 -18.76 -7.75
C HIS A 387 8.25 -18.92 -6.32
N GLU A 388 7.76 -20.12 -5.94
CA GLU A 388 7.19 -20.35 -4.60
C GLU A 388 8.09 -19.81 -3.49
N GLY A 389 7.55 -18.93 -2.63
CA GLY A 389 8.30 -18.30 -1.54
C GLY A 389 9.13 -17.08 -1.91
N GLN A 390 9.08 -16.62 -3.16
CA GLN A 390 9.71 -15.36 -3.59
C GLN A 390 8.70 -14.22 -3.58
N VAL A 391 9.17 -13.00 -3.32
CA VAL A 391 8.40 -11.77 -3.56
C VAL A 391 8.94 -11.10 -4.81
N GLY A 392 8.04 -10.61 -5.68
CA GLY A 392 8.48 -9.93 -6.90
C GLY A 392 7.32 -9.51 -7.79
N VAL A 393 7.67 -9.15 -9.03
CA VAL A 393 6.75 -8.77 -10.10
C VAL A 393 6.97 -9.71 -11.29
N GLY A 394 5.99 -10.58 -11.56
CA GLY A 394 5.97 -11.44 -12.74
C GLY A 394 5.10 -10.84 -13.85
N VAL A 395 5.64 -10.72 -15.06
CA VAL A 395 4.91 -10.28 -16.26
C VAL A 395 4.56 -11.51 -17.10
N TYR A 396 3.30 -11.60 -17.51
CA TYR A 396 2.75 -12.77 -18.18
C TYR A 396 1.95 -12.38 -19.42
N HIS A 397 2.06 -13.22 -20.45
CA HIS A 397 1.24 -13.19 -21.64
C HIS A 397 0.28 -14.40 -21.66
N TYR A 398 -1.01 -14.14 -21.79
CA TYR A 398 -2.04 -15.14 -22.02
C TYR A 398 -2.46 -15.14 -23.49
N ASP A 399 -2.23 -16.25 -24.20
CA ASP A 399 -2.72 -16.49 -25.56
C ASP A 399 -4.05 -17.25 -25.50
N SER A 400 -5.14 -16.61 -25.94
CA SER A 400 -6.48 -17.18 -25.91
C SER A 400 -6.71 -18.30 -26.94
N VAL A 401 -5.96 -18.29 -28.04
CA VAL A 401 -6.09 -19.23 -29.16
C VAL A 401 -5.38 -20.54 -28.82
N ALA A 402 -4.17 -20.45 -28.27
CA ALA A 402 -3.41 -21.58 -27.76
C ALA A 402 -3.92 -22.05 -26.38
N ASN A 403 -4.63 -21.17 -25.65
CA ASN A 403 -5.04 -21.35 -24.27
C ASN A 403 -3.83 -21.67 -23.39
N THR A 404 -2.84 -20.78 -23.45
CA THR A 404 -1.56 -20.91 -22.73
C THR A 404 -1.15 -19.60 -22.06
N VAL A 405 -0.47 -19.72 -20.92
CA VAL A 405 0.16 -18.60 -20.22
C VAL A 405 1.68 -18.74 -20.29
N GLU A 406 2.36 -17.71 -20.78
CA GLU A 406 3.81 -17.57 -20.78
C GLU A 406 4.23 -16.57 -19.70
N GLU A 407 5.27 -16.89 -18.94
CA GLU A 407 5.96 -15.90 -18.11
C GLU A 407 7.05 -15.24 -18.95
N GLU A 408 6.98 -13.94 -19.11
CA GLU A 408 7.88 -13.19 -19.99
C GLU A 408 9.03 -12.55 -19.23
N LEU A 409 8.83 -12.25 -17.94
CA LEU A 409 9.77 -11.53 -17.09
C LEU A 409 9.44 -11.79 -15.61
N PHE A 410 10.47 -11.90 -14.76
CA PHE A 410 10.32 -11.85 -13.31
C PHE A 410 11.31 -10.85 -12.69
N ILE A 411 10.82 -9.91 -11.87
CA ILE A 411 11.64 -8.94 -11.14
C ILE A 411 11.55 -9.30 -9.66
N PRO A 412 12.58 -9.92 -9.05
CA PRO A 412 12.58 -10.23 -7.63
C PRO A 412 12.65 -8.97 -6.77
N SER A 413 12.08 -9.04 -5.57
CA SER A 413 12.13 -7.98 -4.56
C SER A 413 12.44 -8.56 -3.18
N THR A 414 13.20 -7.82 -2.38
CA THR A 414 13.50 -8.14 -0.99
C THR A 414 12.56 -7.41 -0.01
N HIS A 415 11.61 -6.62 -0.51
CA HIS A 415 10.60 -5.91 0.28
C HIS A 415 9.38 -6.83 0.51
N SER A 416 8.70 -6.68 1.65
CA SER A 416 7.45 -7.42 1.90
C SER A 416 6.36 -7.03 0.90
N TYR A 417 5.33 -7.87 0.74
CA TYR A 417 4.21 -7.58 -0.15
C TYR A 417 3.58 -6.20 0.11
N GLU A 418 3.31 -5.88 1.38
CA GLU A 418 2.68 -4.61 1.75
C GLU A 418 3.54 -3.39 1.36
N VAL A 419 4.86 -3.50 1.53
CA VAL A 419 5.81 -2.44 1.14
C VAL A 419 5.91 -2.36 -0.38
N LEU A 420 6.13 -3.49 -1.06
CA LEU A 420 6.21 -3.56 -2.51
C LEU A 420 4.94 -3.01 -3.16
N LYS A 421 3.75 -3.42 -2.71
CA LYS A 421 2.46 -2.91 -3.20
C LYS A 421 2.36 -1.40 -3.08
N SER A 422 2.79 -0.84 -1.95
CA SER A 422 2.74 0.61 -1.71
C SER A 422 3.76 1.41 -2.52
N GLU A 423 4.88 0.79 -2.88
CA GLU A 423 5.97 1.41 -3.64
C GLU A 423 5.85 1.20 -5.15
N LEU A 424 5.14 0.15 -5.58
CA LEU A 424 4.74 -0.05 -6.97
C LEU A 424 3.78 1.06 -7.36
N GLY A 425 4.35 2.08 -8.00
CA GLY A 425 3.59 3.21 -8.52
C GLY A 425 2.51 2.80 -9.53
N GLN A 426 1.76 3.79 -10.00
CA GLN A 426 0.73 3.56 -11.02
C GLN A 426 1.33 3.03 -12.33
N LEU A 427 2.57 3.41 -12.66
CA LEU A 427 3.15 3.22 -13.99
C LEU A 427 3.67 1.79 -14.25
N MET A 428 2.83 0.98 -14.90
CA MET A 428 3.19 -0.26 -15.60
C MET A 428 2.60 -0.21 -17.01
N TYR A 429 3.44 -0.37 -18.03
CA TYR A 429 2.99 -0.27 -19.43
C TYR A 429 3.77 -1.23 -20.33
N GLU A 430 3.11 -1.85 -21.30
CA GLU A 430 3.77 -2.70 -22.30
C GLU A 430 3.35 -2.32 -23.71
N ASN A 431 4.31 -1.84 -24.50
CA ASN A 431 4.03 -1.37 -25.86
C ASN A 431 3.98 -2.50 -26.90
N GLU A 432 3.52 -2.18 -28.12
CA GLU A 432 3.43 -3.15 -29.23
C GLU A 432 4.78 -3.76 -29.66
N SER A 433 5.90 -3.16 -29.26
CA SER A 433 7.25 -3.62 -29.59
C SER A 433 7.83 -4.61 -28.56
N GLY A 434 7.06 -5.00 -27.53
CA GLY A 434 7.51 -5.89 -26.46
C GLY A 434 8.48 -5.21 -25.49
N MET A 435 8.31 -3.91 -25.27
CA MET A 435 9.00 -3.15 -24.23
C MET A 435 8.06 -2.96 -23.05
N PHE A 436 8.49 -3.44 -21.88
CA PHE A 436 7.80 -3.27 -20.62
C PHE A 436 8.43 -2.10 -19.84
N TYR A 437 7.59 -1.20 -19.36
CA TYR A 437 7.97 -0.06 -18.55
C TYR A 437 7.40 -0.22 -17.15
N ILE A 438 8.24 0.03 -16.15
CA ILE A 438 7.84 -0.05 -14.74
C ILE A 438 8.53 1.04 -13.92
N MET A 439 7.79 1.67 -13.04
CA MET A 439 8.34 2.58 -12.03
C MET A 439 8.64 1.82 -10.75
N MET A 440 9.91 1.82 -10.33
CA MET A 440 10.36 1.24 -9.06
C MET A 440 11.37 2.18 -8.39
N GLY A 441 11.14 2.52 -7.13
CA GLY A 441 12.08 3.33 -6.34
C GLY A 441 12.37 4.71 -6.95
N GLY A 442 11.32 5.41 -7.42
CA GLY A 442 11.47 6.72 -8.07
C GLY A 442 12.20 6.68 -9.42
N THR A 443 12.39 5.50 -10.02
CA THR A 443 13.06 5.32 -11.30
C THR A 443 12.16 4.60 -12.29
N LEU A 444 12.02 5.16 -13.49
CA LEU A 444 11.34 4.52 -14.61
C LEU A 444 12.33 3.66 -15.39
N TYR A 445 12.05 2.36 -15.46
CA TYR A 445 12.81 1.39 -16.23
C TYR A 445 12.08 1.03 -17.52
N GLU A 446 12.87 0.77 -18.56
CA GLU A 446 12.47 0.18 -19.83
C GLU A 446 13.13 -1.19 -19.94
N ILE A 447 12.36 -2.25 -20.15
CA ILE A 447 12.81 -3.64 -20.19
C ILE A 447 12.34 -4.28 -21.49
N ASN A 448 13.28 -4.78 -22.29
CA ASN A 448 12.93 -5.53 -23.50
C ASN A 448 12.59 -6.98 -23.14
N LEU A 449 11.32 -7.39 -23.27
CA LEU A 449 10.83 -8.72 -22.83
C LEU A 449 11.49 -9.88 -23.59
N ALA A 450 11.85 -9.68 -24.86
CA ALA A 450 12.50 -10.71 -25.68
C ALA A 450 13.98 -10.95 -25.30
N THR A 451 14.66 -9.96 -24.74
CA THR A 451 16.10 -10.02 -24.45
C THR A 451 16.46 -9.85 -22.98
N THR A 452 15.46 -9.57 -22.14
CA THR A 452 15.57 -9.24 -20.71
C THR A 452 16.57 -8.12 -20.43
N LYS A 453 16.77 -7.21 -21.39
CA LYS A 453 17.68 -6.07 -21.22
C LYS A 453 16.92 -4.87 -20.69
N GLU A 454 17.44 -4.35 -19.60
CA GLU A 454 16.92 -3.21 -18.85
C GLU A 454 17.70 -1.93 -19.15
N LYS A 455 17.00 -0.80 -19.02
CA LYS A 455 17.55 0.54 -19.14
C LYS A 455 16.79 1.50 -18.22
N GLU A 456 17.52 2.30 -17.47
CA GLU A 456 16.97 3.45 -16.75
C GLU A 456 16.59 4.55 -17.77
N VAL A 457 15.32 4.93 -17.80
CA VAL A 457 14.81 6.01 -18.65
C VAL A 457 15.01 7.35 -17.96
N VAL A 458 14.55 7.45 -16.72
CA VAL A 458 14.66 8.64 -15.86
C VAL A 458 14.57 8.20 -14.40
N SER A 459 15.29 8.89 -13.53
CA SER A 459 15.34 8.65 -12.09
C SER A 459 15.09 9.93 -11.31
N GLY A 460 14.79 9.81 -10.02
CA GLY A 460 14.57 10.95 -9.14
C GLY A 460 13.12 11.44 -9.16
N PHE A 461 12.18 10.55 -9.45
CA PHE A 461 10.76 10.84 -9.24
C PHE A 461 10.46 10.93 -7.76
N GLU A 462 9.95 12.10 -7.37
CA GLU A 462 9.55 12.46 -6.01
C GLU A 462 8.18 13.14 -6.08
N THR A 463 7.51 13.25 -4.93
CA THR A 463 6.20 13.89 -4.88
C THR A 463 6.25 15.30 -5.50
N GLY A 464 5.43 15.53 -6.52
CA GLY A 464 5.29 16.85 -7.15
C GLY A 464 6.28 17.15 -8.28
N ASN A 465 7.15 16.23 -8.69
CA ASN A 465 7.98 16.41 -9.89
C ASN A 465 7.59 15.55 -11.09
N TYR A 466 6.57 14.71 -10.96
CA TYR A 466 6.04 13.89 -12.05
C TYR A 466 4.52 13.68 -11.98
N ALA A 467 3.93 13.27 -13.09
CA ALA A 467 2.55 12.80 -13.22
C ALA A 467 2.49 11.64 -14.23
N VAL A 468 1.50 10.76 -14.11
CA VAL A 468 1.28 9.59 -14.98
C VAL A 468 -0.17 9.59 -15.46
N SER A 469 -0.41 9.22 -16.73
CA SER A 469 -1.78 9.09 -17.26
C SER A 469 -2.48 7.84 -16.72
N GLU A 470 -3.82 7.86 -16.70
CA GLU A 470 -4.63 6.76 -16.15
C GLU A 470 -4.36 5.42 -16.85
N ASN A 471 -4.19 5.45 -18.18
CA ASN A 471 -3.84 4.29 -19.00
C ASN A 471 -2.34 3.91 -18.95
N ASN A 472 -1.53 4.59 -18.13
CA ASN A 472 -0.07 4.45 -18.01
C ASN A 472 0.74 4.71 -19.28
N GLN A 473 0.13 5.19 -20.36
CA GLN A 473 0.83 5.44 -21.62
C GLN A 473 1.76 6.66 -21.56
N PHE A 474 1.41 7.66 -20.75
CA PHE A 474 2.13 8.92 -20.66
C PHE A 474 2.71 9.14 -19.26
N VAL A 475 3.91 9.72 -19.24
CA VAL A 475 4.55 10.21 -18.03
C VAL A 475 5.10 11.61 -18.28
N ALA A 476 4.76 12.55 -17.40
CA ALA A 476 5.28 13.91 -17.40
C ALA A 476 6.20 14.11 -16.21
N TYR A 477 7.36 14.75 -16.40
CA TYR A 477 8.32 14.98 -15.32
C TYR A 477 9.19 16.22 -15.54
N ILE A 478 9.67 16.81 -14.46
CA ILE A 478 10.59 17.97 -14.51
C ILE A 478 11.98 17.49 -14.94
N ALA A 479 12.52 18.06 -16.02
CA ALA A 479 13.73 17.56 -16.67
C ALA A 479 15.02 17.69 -15.83
N ASP A 480 15.09 18.69 -14.93
CA ASP A 480 16.20 18.88 -14.00
C ASP A 480 15.96 18.24 -12.62
N GLY A 481 14.80 17.59 -12.43
CA GLY A 481 14.38 16.92 -11.20
C GLY A 481 13.94 17.85 -10.07
N ASN A 482 14.05 19.18 -10.22
CA ASN A 482 13.81 20.13 -9.14
C ASN A 482 12.33 20.57 -9.10
N SER A 483 11.54 19.95 -8.23
CA SER A 483 10.12 20.26 -7.99
C SER A 483 9.84 21.71 -7.55
N ASP A 484 10.83 22.38 -6.96
CA ASP A 484 10.68 23.69 -6.33
C ASP A 484 10.95 24.85 -7.30
N SER A 485 11.59 24.56 -8.42
CA SER A 485 11.98 25.58 -9.42
C SER A 485 11.93 25.03 -10.84
N GLY A 486 10.91 24.21 -11.11
CA GLY A 486 10.74 23.53 -12.39
C GLY A 486 10.79 24.51 -13.57
N SER A 487 11.82 24.41 -14.38
CA SER A 487 12.03 25.27 -15.55
C SER A 487 11.44 24.66 -16.84
N LYS A 488 11.28 23.34 -16.83
CA LYS A 488 10.92 22.54 -17.99
C LYS A 488 10.31 21.20 -17.59
N ILE A 489 9.20 20.84 -18.24
CA ILE A 489 8.56 19.53 -18.10
C ILE A 489 8.72 18.76 -19.41
N THR A 490 9.13 17.50 -19.33
CA THR A 490 9.12 16.55 -20.43
C THR A 490 7.87 15.68 -20.31
N VAL A 491 7.10 15.56 -21.39
CA VAL A 491 5.98 14.61 -21.49
C VAL A 491 6.40 13.51 -22.45
N LEU A 492 6.45 12.27 -21.96
CA LEU A 492 6.94 11.08 -22.67
C LEU A 492 5.77 10.12 -22.93
N ASN A 493 5.60 9.73 -24.20
CA ASN A 493 4.70 8.67 -24.62
C ASN A 493 5.48 7.34 -24.67
N LEU A 494 5.05 6.35 -23.88
CA LEU A 494 5.73 5.05 -23.74
C LEU A 494 5.44 4.07 -24.89
N GLU A 495 4.33 4.26 -25.62
CA GLU A 495 3.98 3.44 -26.78
C GLU A 495 5.03 3.58 -27.88
N ASN A 496 5.37 4.83 -28.23
CA ASN A 496 6.26 5.13 -29.35
C ASN A 496 7.61 5.78 -28.94
N SER A 497 7.84 5.95 -27.64
CA SER A 497 9.04 6.57 -27.05
C SER A 497 9.31 8.02 -27.50
N LYS A 498 8.32 8.73 -28.07
CA LYS A 498 8.44 10.16 -28.40
C LYS A 498 8.12 11.02 -27.18
N SER A 499 8.68 12.22 -27.16
CA SER A 499 8.41 13.21 -26.12
C SER A 499 8.32 14.63 -26.69
N PHE A 500 7.63 15.50 -25.96
CA PHE A 500 7.63 16.94 -26.15
C PHE A 500 7.91 17.65 -24.82
N GLU A 501 8.14 18.96 -24.88
CA GLU A 501 8.58 19.73 -23.72
C GLU A 501 7.72 20.99 -23.53
N VAL A 502 7.35 21.25 -22.28
CA VAL A 502 6.73 22.50 -21.83
C VAL A 502 7.79 23.31 -21.08
N ALA A 503 7.97 24.59 -21.45
CA ALA A 503 8.96 25.47 -20.83
C ALA A 503 8.27 26.59 -20.04
N ALA A 504 8.80 26.89 -18.85
CA ALA A 504 8.32 28.00 -18.04
C ALA A 504 8.53 29.34 -18.75
N ALA A 505 7.61 30.29 -18.54
CA ALA A 505 7.80 31.66 -18.96
C ALA A 505 8.92 32.34 -18.15
N ALA A 506 9.40 33.49 -18.64
CA ALA A 506 10.43 34.22 -17.92
C ALA A 506 9.85 34.80 -16.62
N GLY A 507 10.45 34.42 -15.47
CA GLY A 507 9.99 34.84 -14.14
C GLY A 507 8.95 33.91 -13.52
N THR A 508 8.73 32.72 -14.09
CA THR A 508 7.82 31.72 -13.56
C THR A 508 8.51 30.36 -13.38
N TYR A 509 7.90 29.51 -12.58
CA TYR A 509 8.21 28.09 -12.48
C TYR A 509 6.96 27.26 -12.82
N ILE A 510 7.17 26.04 -13.31
CA ILE A 510 6.09 25.11 -13.67
C ILE A 510 6.22 23.77 -12.94
N ARG A 511 5.07 23.11 -12.74
CA ARG A 511 4.99 21.82 -12.04
C ARG A 511 3.98 20.88 -12.72
N PRO A 512 4.33 19.61 -13.00
CA PRO A 512 3.36 18.62 -13.49
C PRO A 512 2.35 18.30 -12.38
N LEU A 513 1.07 18.13 -12.74
CA LEU A 513 0.00 17.92 -11.76
C LEU A 513 -0.73 16.60 -11.95
N ALA A 514 -1.24 16.33 -13.16
CA ALA A 514 -2.06 15.17 -13.46
C ALA A 514 -2.22 14.99 -14.98
N PHE A 515 -3.01 14.00 -15.37
CA PHE A 515 -3.61 13.88 -16.69
C PHE A 515 -5.13 13.79 -16.55
N MET A 516 -5.87 14.25 -17.55
CA MET A 516 -7.30 13.96 -17.74
C MET A 516 -7.39 13.13 -19.01
N GLU A 517 -7.70 11.84 -18.88
CA GLU A 517 -7.47 10.87 -19.96
C GLU A 517 -5.99 10.95 -20.40
N ASP A 518 -5.74 11.35 -21.65
CA ASP A 518 -4.40 11.56 -22.20
C ASP A 518 -3.96 13.05 -22.16
N ASP A 519 -4.83 14.00 -21.83
CA ASP A 519 -4.50 15.43 -21.77
C ASP A 519 -3.64 15.76 -20.54
N PHE A 520 -2.53 16.45 -20.75
CA PHE A 520 -1.57 16.77 -19.69
C PHE A 520 -1.95 18.04 -18.91
N ILE A 521 -1.95 17.96 -17.58
CA ILE A 521 -2.26 19.07 -16.67
C ILE A 521 -1.00 19.53 -15.92
N TYR A 522 -0.66 20.81 -16.02
CA TYR A 522 0.43 21.43 -15.26
C TYR A 522 0.03 22.79 -14.67
N GLY A 523 0.73 23.19 -13.61
CA GLY A 523 0.56 24.51 -13.01
C GLY A 523 1.77 25.41 -13.20
N GLU A 524 1.54 26.71 -13.14
CA GLU A 524 2.56 27.75 -13.20
C GLU A 524 2.45 28.65 -11.97
N ALA A 525 3.59 29.07 -11.43
CA ALA A 525 3.71 29.99 -10.30
C ALA A 525 4.73 31.09 -10.61
N ASP A 526 4.48 32.31 -10.12
CA ASP A 526 5.45 33.40 -10.19
C ASP A 526 6.65 33.11 -9.28
N ASP A 527 7.87 33.30 -9.78
CA ASP A 527 9.10 32.96 -9.03
C ASP A 527 9.24 33.74 -7.71
N SER A 528 8.62 34.92 -7.62
CA SER A 528 8.60 35.77 -6.44
C SER A 528 7.68 35.29 -5.33
N ASP A 529 6.72 34.43 -5.67
CA ASP A 529 5.72 33.89 -4.74
C ASP A 529 6.12 32.51 -4.23
N VAL A 530 7.14 31.88 -4.84
CA VAL A 530 7.72 30.62 -4.37
C VAL A 530 8.76 30.90 -3.28
N TYR A 531 8.55 30.36 -2.09
CA TYR A 531 9.46 30.57 -0.95
C TYR A 531 9.53 29.35 -0.03
N THR A 532 10.64 29.26 0.70
CA THR A 532 10.83 28.24 1.74
C THR A 532 10.32 28.75 3.09
N ASP A 533 9.45 28.01 3.74
CA ASP A 533 8.90 28.34 5.05
C ASP A 533 9.89 28.05 6.20
N SER A 534 9.46 28.31 7.46
CA SER A 534 10.30 28.08 8.65
C SER A 534 10.57 26.60 8.96
N ALA A 535 9.73 25.70 8.46
CA ALA A 535 10.00 24.27 8.50
C ALA A 535 10.95 23.85 7.37
N GLY A 536 11.19 24.68 6.35
CA GLY A 536 12.03 24.32 5.21
C GLY A 536 11.25 23.73 4.04
N ASN A 537 9.92 23.83 4.04
CA ASN A 537 9.08 23.37 2.94
C ASN A 537 8.92 24.49 1.91
N VAL A 538 8.96 24.14 0.63
CA VAL A 538 8.73 25.11 -0.44
C VAL A 538 7.25 25.26 -0.70
N GLN A 539 6.77 26.48 -0.55
CA GLN A 539 5.43 26.89 -0.92
C GLN A 539 5.43 27.24 -2.41
N PHE A 540 4.56 26.58 -3.18
CA PHE A 540 4.48 26.71 -4.64
C PHE A 540 3.05 27.10 -5.07
N PRO A 541 2.64 28.35 -4.80
CA PRO A 541 1.27 28.80 -5.05
C PRO A 541 1.04 29.03 -6.55
N MET A 542 0.30 28.15 -7.21
CA MET A 542 0.12 28.21 -8.67
C MET A 542 -0.98 29.20 -9.04
N ASN A 543 -0.63 30.24 -9.80
CA ASN A 543 -1.56 31.27 -10.26
C ASN A 543 -2.26 30.89 -11.57
N HIS A 544 -1.71 29.95 -12.34
CA HIS A 544 -2.30 29.38 -13.55
C HIS A 544 -2.29 27.85 -13.53
N ILE A 545 -3.34 27.24 -14.09
CA ILE A 545 -3.39 25.81 -14.41
C ILE A 545 -3.69 25.64 -15.89
N TYR A 546 -2.87 24.86 -16.58
CA TYR A 546 -2.96 24.61 -18.01
C TYR A 546 -3.32 23.14 -18.27
N ILE A 547 -4.16 22.91 -19.28
CA ILE A 547 -4.45 21.59 -19.85
C ILE A 547 -3.95 21.59 -21.29
N VAL A 548 -3.14 20.60 -21.65
CA VAL A 548 -2.43 20.51 -22.94
C VAL A 548 -2.80 19.21 -23.64
N ASP A 549 -3.13 19.34 -24.92
CA ASP A 549 -3.39 18.22 -25.82
C ASP A 549 -2.10 17.43 -26.09
N THR A 550 -2.11 16.12 -25.85
CA THR A 550 -0.96 15.24 -26.11
C THR A 550 -1.01 14.55 -27.47
N ASP A 551 -2.15 14.58 -28.16
CA ASP A 551 -2.40 13.93 -29.45
C ASP A 551 -2.07 14.84 -30.64
N ASP A 552 -2.29 16.15 -30.52
CA ASP A 552 -1.93 17.12 -31.57
C ASP A 552 -0.41 17.29 -31.69
N GLU A 553 0.13 17.27 -32.92
CA GLU A 553 1.56 17.56 -33.18
C GLU A 553 2.00 18.95 -32.69
N GLU A 554 1.07 19.92 -32.58
CA GLU A 554 1.33 21.25 -32.04
C GLU A 554 1.24 21.34 -30.51
N HIS A 555 0.69 20.31 -29.84
CA HIS A 555 0.48 20.25 -28.37
C HIS A 555 -0.14 21.53 -27.80
N GLY A 556 -1.32 21.89 -28.31
CA GLY A 556 -2.01 23.13 -27.98
C GLY A 556 -2.55 23.17 -26.55
N VAL A 557 -2.60 24.38 -25.96
CA VAL A 557 -3.27 24.61 -24.68
C VAL A 557 -4.79 24.59 -24.88
N LEU A 558 -5.43 23.56 -24.36
CA LEU A 558 -6.89 23.37 -24.37
C LEU A 558 -7.58 24.27 -23.34
N LYS A 559 -6.92 24.49 -22.19
CA LYS A 559 -7.44 25.31 -21.10
C LYS A 559 -6.34 26.06 -20.38
N ASP A 560 -6.63 27.32 -20.06
CA ASP A 560 -5.89 28.17 -19.14
C ASP A 560 -6.86 28.63 -18.04
N TYR A 561 -6.65 28.16 -16.81
CA TYR A 561 -7.40 28.55 -15.64
C TYR A 561 -6.62 29.58 -14.82
N HIS A 562 -7.28 30.69 -14.53
CA HIS A 562 -6.78 31.74 -13.65
C HIS A 562 -7.94 32.39 -12.89
N LYS A 563 -7.71 32.76 -11.63
CA LYS A 563 -8.71 33.46 -10.80
C LYS A 563 -8.05 34.45 -9.85
N ASP A 564 -8.32 35.74 -10.08
CA ASP A 564 -7.78 36.85 -9.28
C ASP A 564 -7.89 36.60 -7.76
N GLY A 565 -6.75 36.66 -7.07
CA GLY A 565 -6.68 36.54 -5.61
C GLY A 565 -6.82 35.11 -5.07
N TYR A 566 -6.75 34.10 -5.94
CA TYR A 566 -6.68 32.69 -5.57
C TYR A 566 -5.49 32.04 -6.25
N TYR A 567 -4.91 31.06 -5.56
CA TYR A 567 -3.86 30.18 -6.09
C TYR A 567 -4.34 28.73 -5.96
N VAL A 568 -3.73 27.82 -6.72
CA VAL A 568 -4.00 26.38 -6.66
C VAL A 568 -2.81 25.70 -5.97
N ALA A 569 -3.09 24.95 -4.91
CA ALA A 569 -2.09 24.17 -4.18
C ALA A 569 -1.90 22.78 -4.79
N SER A 570 -3.00 22.16 -5.23
CA SER A 570 -2.99 20.85 -5.87
C SER A 570 -4.23 20.62 -6.74
N VAL A 571 -4.16 19.58 -7.55
CA VAL A 571 -5.25 19.11 -8.42
C VAL A 571 -5.58 17.67 -8.08
N GLU A 572 -6.86 17.34 -8.10
CA GLU A 572 -7.38 15.98 -8.01
C GLU A 572 -8.29 15.74 -9.22
N VAL A 573 -8.10 14.63 -9.92
CA VAL A 573 -8.94 14.23 -11.06
C VAL A 573 -9.81 13.07 -10.61
N VAL A 574 -11.13 13.25 -10.69
CA VAL A 574 -12.12 12.21 -10.39
C VAL A 574 -13.11 12.17 -11.54
N ASP A 575 -13.17 11.02 -12.21
CA ASP A 575 -13.89 10.84 -13.46
C ASP A 575 -13.53 11.98 -14.43
N TYR A 576 -14.52 12.61 -15.03
CA TYR A 576 -14.37 13.74 -15.96
C TYR A 576 -14.27 15.11 -15.27
N THR A 577 -13.98 15.16 -13.96
CA THR A 577 -13.90 16.42 -13.18
C THR A 577 -12.52 16.62 -12.58
N ILE A 578 -11.92 17.77 -12.91
CA ILE A 578 -10.70 18.28 -12.29
C ILE A 578 -11.10 19.17 -11.11
N TYR A 579 -10.74 18.77 -9.91
CA TYR A 579 -10.91 19.53 -8.67
C TYR A 579 -9.65 20.33 -8.37
N LEU A 580 -9.81 21.64 -8.21
CA LEU A 580 -8.73 22.59 -7.94
C LEU A 580 -8.75 22.94 -6.44
N ASN A 581 -7.79 22.42 -5.69
CA ASN A 581 -7.62 22.74 -4.26
C ASN A 581 -6.99 24.13 -4.15
N ARG A 582 -7.82 25.13 -3.86
CA ARG A 582 -7.42 26.54 -3.87
C ARG A 582 -6.94 27.01 -2.51
N GLU A 583 -6.10 28.03 -2.54
CA GLU A 583 -5.60 28.75 -1.38
C GLU A 583 -5.60 30.26 -1.61
N GLN A 584 -5.54 31.02 -0.52
CA GLN A 584 -5.43 32.48 -0.53
C GLN A 584 -4.34 32.95 0.41
N TYR A 585 -3.59 33.96 -0.02
CA TYR A 585 -2.65 34.64 0.86
C TYR A 585 -3.39 35.58 1.82
N ASN A 586 -3.35 35.28 3.12
CA ASN A 586 -4.05 36.07 4.14
C ASN A 586 -3.22 37.24 4.71
N GLY A 587 -2.02 37.49 4.16
CA GLY A 587 -1.05 38.47 4.67
C GLY A 587 -0.01 37.88 5.62
N MET A 588 -0.13 36.61 6.01
CA MET A 588 0.84 35.86 6.81
C MET A 588 1.28 34.57 6.12
N ALA A 589 0.32 33.78 5.63
CA ALA A 589 0.54 32.50 4.96
C ALA A 589 -0.52 32.28 3.87
N TYR A 590 -0.27 31.29 3.02
CA TYR A 590 -1.30 30.73 2.15
C TYR A 590 -2.18 29.81 3.00
N VAL A 591 -3.49 30.01 2.94
CA VAL A 591 -4.47 29.21 3.69
C VAL A 591 -5.52 28.62 2.76
N PRO A 592 -6.06 27.42 3.06
CA PRO A 592 -7.07 26.78 2.23
C PRO A 592 -8.27 27.69 1.95
N ALA A 593 -8.78 27.60 0.73
CA ALA A 593 -9.96 28.31 0.27
C ALA A 593 -10.97 27.34 -0.34
N GLU A 594 -12.17 27.84 -0.69
CA GLU A 594 -13.19 27.02 -1.35
C GLU A 594 -12.64 26.41 -2.64
N GLN A 595 -12.88 25.12 -2.88
CA GLN A 595 -12.45 24.42 -4.09
C GLN A 595 -13.09 25.04 -5.36
N ASP A 596 -12.50 24.84 -6.53
CA ASP A 596 -13.12 25.14 -7.84
C ASP A 596 -13.03 23.89 -8.73
N THR A 597 -13.78 23.84 -9.83
CA THR A 597 -13.78 22.65 -10.71
C THR A 597 -13.73 23.00 -12.19
N ILE A 598 -13.09 22.12 -12.96
CA ILE A 598 -13.13 22.11 -14.44
C ILE A 598 -13.71 20.75 -14.85
N MET A 599 -14.85 20.76 -15.55
CA MET A 599 -15.50 19.53 -16.02
C MET A 599 -15.23 19.33 -17.51
N ASN A 600 -14.75 18.14 -17.89
CA ASN A 600 -14.73 17.69 -19.26
C ASN A 600 -16.18 17.29 -19.65
N ARG A 601 -16.77 18.03 -20.60
CA ARG A 601 -18.14 17.79 -21.08
C ARG A 601 -18.20 16.90 -22.32
N GLU A 602 -17.05 16.62 -22.93
CA GLU A 602 -16.92 15.84 -24.16
C GLU A 602 -16.49 14.39 -23.89
N GLY A 603 -15.88 14.12 -22.72
CA GLY A 603 -15.44 12.79 -22.27
C GLY A 603 -16.56 11.80 -21.86
N ASP A 604 -17.85 12.14 -22.03
CA ASP A 604 -18.97 11.22 -21.76
C ASP A 604 -19.05 10.14 -22.87
N SER A 605 -18.03 9.28 -22.95
CA SER A 605 -18.04 8.06 -23.73
C SER A 605 -18.77 6.97 -22.93
N ALA A 606 -19.65 6.22 -23.58
CA ALA A 606 -20.37 5.16 -22.89
C ALA A 606 -19.38 4.05 -22.50
N GLU A 607 -19.17 3.86 -21.19
CA GLU A 607 -18.44 2.69 -20.68
C GLU A 607 -19.02 1.41 -21.29
N VAL A 608 -18.14 0.62 -21.90
CA VAL A 608 -18.53 -0.60 -22.59
C VAL A 608 -18.80 -1.74 -21.60
N VAL A 609 -18.14 -1.67 -20.45
CA VAL A 609 -18.38 -2.47 -19.24
C VAL A 609 -18.36 -1.51 -18.06
N SER A 610 -19.34 -1.61 -17.18
CA SER A 610 -19.46 -0.75 -15.98
C SER A 610 -19.75 -1.58 -14.73
N ILE A 611 -19.38 -1.05 -13.57
CA ILE A 611 -19.70 -1.67 -12.27
C ILE A 611 -21.15 -1.35 -11.91
N HIS A 612 -21.91 -2.38 -11.60
CA HIS A 612 -23.26 -2.30 -11.07
C HIS A 612 -23.36 -3.01 -9.71
N SER A 613 -24.43 -2.71 -8.99
CA SER A 613 -24.77 -3.41 -7.75
C SER A 613 -26.17 -3.99 -7.79
N THR A 614 -26.34 -5.17 -7.22
CA THR A 614 -27.65 -5.77 -6.92
C THR A 614 -27.81 -5.97 -5.43
N VAL A 615 -29.05 -5.94 -4.94
CA VAL A 615 -29.35 -6.11 -3.51
C VAL A 615 -30.32 -7.26 -3.33
N THR A 616 -29.92 -8.26 -2.54
CA THR A 616 -30.80 -9.36 -2.15
C THR A 616 -31.10 -9.32 -0.65
N GLU A 617 -32.20 -9.95 -0.23
CA GLU A 617 -32.54 -10.02 1.19
C GLU A 617 -31.49 -10.78 2.02
N ARG A 618 -30.80 -11.74 1.39
CA ARG A 618 -29.87 -12.67 2.05
C ARG A 618 -28.42 -12.20 2.00
N LYS A 619 -27.91 -11.85 0.81
CA LYS A 619 -26.52 -11.43 0.58
C LYS A 619 -26.34 -9.91 0.65
N GLN A 620 -27.44 -9.15 0.69
CA GLN A 620 -27.45 -7.69 0.67
C GLN A 620 -26.79 -7.14 -0.60
N THR A 621 -26.13 -5.98 -0.55
CA THR A 621 -25.42 -5.40 -1.69
C THR A 621 -24.31 -6.34 -2.17
N GLN A 622 -24.34 -6.64 -3.46
CA GLN A 622 -23.37 -7.42 -4.21
C GLN A 622 -22.99 -6.64 -5.46
N LEU A 623 -21.79 -6.87 -5.97
CA LEU A 623 -21.30 -6.24 -7.18
C LEU A 623 -21.40 -7.16 -8.40
N GLN A 624 -21.51 -6.54 -9.56
CA GLN A 624 -21.59 -7.19 -10.85
C GLN A 624 -21.01 -6.29 -11.94
N LEU A 625 -20.49 -6.88 -13.01
CA LEU A 625 -20.05 -6.17 -14.20
C LEU A 625 -21.18 -6.21 -15.24
N GLN A 626 -21.60 -5.04 -15.72
CA GLN A 626 -22.59 -4.93 -16.79
C GLN A 626 -21.89 -5.10 -18.14
N LEU A 627 -22.35 -6.08 -18.92
CA LEU A 627 -21.90 -6.37 -20.28
C LEU A 627 -22.83 -5.71 -21.30
N LEU A 628 -22.38 -5.57 -22.55
CA LEU A 628 -23.21 -4.99 -23.62
C LEU A 628 -24.39 -5.87 -24.05
N GLN A 629 -24.26 -7.19 -23.95
CA GLN A 629 -25.25 -8.14 -24.47
C GLN A 629 -25.59 -9.19 -23.42
N GLU A 630 -26.81 -9.72 -23.52
CA GLU A 630 -27.26 -10.83 -22.69
C GLU A 630 -26.53 -12.11 -23.06
N GLU A 631 -26.06 -12.85 -22.06
CA GLU A 631 -25.23 -14.03 -22.28
C GLU A 631 -25.70 -15.25 -21.48
N GLU A 632 -25.69 -16.40 -22.15
CA GLU A 632 -25.87 -17.73 -21.52
C GLU A 632 -24.52 -18.45 -21.57
N ILE A 633 -23.88 -18.63 -20.41
CA ILE A 633 -22.69 -19.47 -20.24
C ILE A 633 -23.09 -20.77 -19.56
N SER A 634 -22.50 -21.88 -20.01
CA SER A 634 -22.62 -23.19 -19.37
C SER A 634 -21.24 -23.68 -18.95
N SER A 635 -21.16 -24.48 -17.89
CA SER A 635 -19.90 -25.05 -17.36
C SER A 635 -19.01 -25.76 -18.40
N ASP A 636 -19.59 -26.31 -19.47
CA ASP A 636 -18.86 -26.88 -20.63
C ASP A 636 -17.99 -25.85 -21.40
N ARG A 637 -17.99 -24.57 -20.99
CA ARG A 637 -17.24 -23.47 -21.62
C ARG A 637 -16.19 -22.82 -20.71
N LEU A 638 -15.88 -23.47 -19.58
CA LEU A 638 -14.76 -23.12 -18.72
C LEU A 638 -13.45 -23.66 -19.30
N LEU A 639 -12.42 -22.82 -19.37
CA LEU A 639 -11.07 -23.17 -19.76
C LEU A 639 -10.09 -22.88 -18.61
N THR A 640 -9.11 -23.76 -18.45
CA THR A 640 -7.89 -23.43 -17.70
C THR A 640 -6.72 -23.53 -18.66
N PRO A 641 -5.98 -22.43 -18.92
CA PRO A 641 -4.80 -22.48 -19.74
C PRO A 641 -3.68 -23.27 -19.09
N LYS A 642 -2.81 -23.83 -19.92
CA LYS A 642 -1.58 -24.45 -19.44
C LYS A 642 -0.45 -23.45 -19.44
N ARG A 643 0.54 -23.62 -18.57
CA ARG A 643 1.74 -22.79 -18.57
C ARG A 643 2.76 -23.30 -19.58
N ILE A 644 3.36 -22.39 -20.34
CA ILE A 644 4.52 -22.70 -21.17
C ILE A 644 5.72 -22.91 -20.24
N VAL A 645 6.41 -24.05 -20.39
CA VAL A 645 7.63 -24.34 -19.62
C VAL A 645 8.74 -23.40 -20.07
N LEU A 646 9.33 -22.69 -19.11
CA LEU A 646 10.49 -21.83 -19.33
C LEU A 646 11.72 -22.67 -19.66
N GLU A 647 12.37 -22.40 -20.79
CA GLU A 647 13.65 -23.03 -21.15
C GLU A 647 14.81 -22.51 -20.28
N SER A 648 14.70 -21.28 -19.80
CA SER A 648 15.67 -20.61 -18.93
C SER A 648 14.97 -19.54 -18.07
N PRO A 649 15.47 -19.25 -16.85
CA PRO A 649 14.95 -18.17 -16.02
C PRO A 649 14.97 -16.82 -16.76
N ARG A 650 13.94 -15.99 -16.56
CA ARG A 650 13.81 -14.64 -17.15
C ARG A 650 13.88 -13.54 -16.09
N ASN A 651 14.78 -13.72 -15.12
CA ASN A 651 14.92 -12.79 -14.00
C ASN A 651 15.67 -11.52 -14.42
N VAL A 652 15.13 -10.35 -14.07
CA VAL A 652 15.81 -9.05 -14.20
C VAL A 652 15.92 -8.42 -12.83
N ASN A 653 17.15 -8.17 -12.38
CA ASN A 653 17.40 -7.45 -11.14
C ASN A 653 17.50 -5.96 -11.46
N LEU A 654 16.53 -5.19 -10.98
CA LEU A 654 16.61 -3.73 -11.03
C LEU A 654 17.47 -3.23 -9.87
N LYS A 655 18.03 -2.03 -10.00
CA LYS A 655 18.75 -1.43 -8.87
C LYS A 655 17.74 -1.11 -7.79
N GLU A 656 18.03 -1.55 -6.57
CA GLU A 656 17.30 -1.04 -5.41
C GLU A 656 17.51 0.48 -5.33
N PRO A 657 16.45 1.26 -5.04
CA PRO A 657 16.59 2.69 -4.82
C PRO A 657 17.61 2.96 -3.71
N GLU A 658 18.31 4.10 -3.78
CA GLU A 658 19.03 4.59 -2.60
C GLU A 658 18.04 4.75 -1.44
N GLU A 659 18.46 4.44 -0.20
CA GLU A 659 17.60 4.52 1.01
C GLU A 659 16.88 5.87 1.04
N THR A 660 15.62 5.87 0.60
CA THR A 660 14.73 7.02 0.67
C THR A 660 14.00 6.92 1.99
N ASP A 661 14.04 7.98 2.80
CA ASP A 661 13.39 7.99 4.11
C ASP A 661 11.87 8.09 3.95
N TYR A 662 11.23 6.99 3.56
CA TYR A 662 9.78 6.88 3.51
C TYR A 662 9.18 6.73 4.92
N TYR A 663 7.98 7.27 5.05
CA TYR A 663 7.04 7.03 6.14
C TYR A 663 5.95 6.09 5.65
N TYR A 664 5.80 4.97 6.35
CA TYR A 664 4.78 3.97 6.06
C TYR A 664 3.65 4.10 7.09
N ALA A 665 2.48 4.50 6.61
CA ALA A 665 1.25 4.47 7.39
C ALA A 665 0.71 3.04 7.37
N TYR A 666 0.57 2.44 8.55
CA TYR A 666 0.04 1.10 8.73
C TYR A 666 -1.32 1.14 9.41
N SER A 667 -2.28 0.36 8.91
CA SER A 667 -3.50 0.01 9.62
C SER A 667 -3.84 -1.46 9.40
N ALA A 668 -4.36 -2.14 10.43
CA ALA A 668 -4.72 -3.55 10.36
C ALA A 668 -3.60 -4.46 9.78
N GLY A 669 -2.32 -4.13 10.03
CA GLY A 669 -1.18 -4.88 9.49
C GLY A 669 -0.84 -4.59 8.02
N ARG A 670 -1.61 -3.75 7.33
CA ARG A 670 -1.42 -3.36 5.93
C ARG A 670 -0.78 -1.98 5.79
N VAL A 671 0.02 -1.77 4.76
CA VAL A 671 0.51 -0.43 4.39
C VAL A 671 -0.59 0.28 3.62
N VAL A 672 -1.14 1.35 4.19
CA VAL A 672 -2.18 2.17 3.54
C VAL A 672 -1.59 3.33 2.74
N LEU A 673 -0.36 3.75 3.04
CA LEU A 673 0.38 4.77 2.29
C LEU A 673 1.87 4.68 2.58
N ALA A 674 2.71 4.73 1.54
CA ALA A 674 4.13 5.06 1.63
C ALA A 674 4.35 6.46 1.06
N THR A 675 5.05 7.33 1.81
CA THR A 675 5.24 8.73 1.42
C THR A 675 6.45 9.33 2.13
N ASP A 676 7.14 10.27 1.50
CA ASP A 676 8.23 11.07 2.10
C ASP A 676 7.70 12.17 3.06
N ASN A 677 6.41 12.50 2.95
CA ASN A 677 5.71 13.45 3.81
C ASN A 677 5.12 12.81 5.09
N ALA A 678 5.73 13.07 6.24
CA ALA A 678 5.27 12.55 7.54
C ALA A 678 3.85 13.03 7.92
N ALA A 679 3.50 14.29 7.66
CA ALA A 679 2.17 14.82 7.99
C ALA A 679 1.07 14.08 7.22
N LYS A 680 1.30 13.79 5.93
CA LYS A 680 0.39 13.00 5.09
C LYS A 680 0.26 11.57 5.61
N ALA A 681 1.38 10.91 5.94
CA ALA A 681 1.36 9.58 6.54
C ALA A 681 0.58 9.56 7.87
N ILE A 682 0.77 10.58 8.72
CA ILE A 682 0.08 10.71 10.01
C ILE A 682 -1.42 10.93 9.83
N ALA A 683 -1.83 11.77 8.88
CA ALA A 683 -3.24 11.99 8.57
C ALA A 683 -3.92 10.68 8.15
N VAL A 684 -3.34 9.98 7.16
CA VAL A 684 -3.88 8.70 6.68
C VAL A 684 -3.90 7.63 7.78
N ALA A 685 -2.83 7.52 8.57
CA ALA A 685 -2.80 6.60 9.70
C ALA A 685 -3.84 6.97 10.77
N ASN A 686 -4.05 8.26 11.04
CA ASN A 686 -5.05 8.70 12.01
C ASN A 686 -6.45 8.33 11.55
N ASP A 687 -6.81 8.62 10.29
CA ASP A 687 -8.13 8.31 9.72
C ASP A 687 -8.41 6.80 9.74
N ASN A 688 -7.38 6.00 9.44
CA ASN A 688 -7.46 4.54 9.43
C ASN A 688 -7.18 3.89 10.80
N VAL A 689 -7.13 4.66 11.90
CA VAL A 689 -6.98 4.11 13.28
C VAL A 689 -5.63 3.38 13.50
N GLY A 690 -4.61 3.74 12.73
CA GLY A 690 -3.32 3.08 12.59
C GLY A 690 -2.11 3.73 13.29
N VAL A 691 -0.92 3.47 12.73
CA VAL A 691 0.40 3.95 13.17
C VAL A 691 1.25 4.39 11.98
N VAL A 692 2.28 5.19 12.21
CA VAL A 692 3.29 5.54 11.20
C VAL A 692 4.65 5.04 11.65
N VAL A 693 5.37 4.34 10.77
CA VAL A 693 6.76 3.92 10.98
C VAL A 693 7.66 4.54 9.91
N GLY A 694 8.91 4.78 10.25
CA GLY A 694 9.91 5.22 9.27
C GLY A 694 10.68 4.06 8.65
N SER A 695 11.61 4.39 7.77
CA SER A 695 12.54 3.49 7.05
C SER A 695 13.30 2.47 7.91
N ARG A 696 13.45 2.70 9.23
CA ARG A 696 14.13 1.78 10.16
C ARG A 696 13.17 1.13 11.17
N GLN A 697 11.89 1.03 10.80
CA GLN A 697 10.77 0.53 11.63
C GLN A 697 10.53 1.29 12.95
N GLN A 698 11.18 2.44 13.17
CA GLN A 698 10.89 3.28 14.33
C GLN A 698 9.48 3.86 14.22
N TYR A 699 8.71 3.83 15.30
CA TYR A 699 7.42 4.52 15.33
C TYR A 699 7.63 6.03 15.27
N ILE A 700 7.08 6.64 14.21
CA ILE A 700 7.07 8.08 13.99
C ILE A 700 5.81 8.69 14.61
N TRP A 701 4.72 7.94 14.58
CA TRP A 701 3.45 8.34 15.19
C TRP A 701 2.60 7.11 15.56
N LYS A 702 1.81 7.24 16.63
CA LYS A 702 0.78 6.26 17.00
C LYS A 702 -0.49 6.99 17.33
N ARG A 703 -1.65 6.42 16.96
CA ARG A 703 -2.95 6.87 17.48
C ARG A 703 -3.15 6.47 18.94
N ALA A 704 -2.20 6.80 19.82
CA ALA A 704 -2.23 6.55 21.25
C ALA A 704 -1.48 7.64 22.01
N ARG A 705 -2.18 8.23 22.99
CA ARG A 705 -1.63 9.21 23.93
C ARG A 705 -2.43 9.20 25.23
N LYS A 706 -1.84 9.73 26.30
CA LYS A 706 -2.52 9.96 27.57
C LYS A 706 -3.58 11.06 27.41
N SER A 707 -4.59 11.08 28.28
CA SER A 707 -5.63 12.13 28.29
C SER A 707 -5.11 13.51 28.70
N SER A 708 -3.97 13.58 29.38
CA SER A 708 -3.31 14.84 29.72
C SER A 708 -1.81 14.64 29.90
N GLN A 709 -1.07 15.71 29.66
CA GLN A 709 0.36 15.81 29.87
C GLN A 709 0.66 17.18 30.48
N SER A 710 1.34 17.17 31.64
CA SER A 710 1.75 18.41 32.31
C SER A 710 2.76 19.19 31.45
N PRO A 711 2.74 20.54 31.50
CA PRO A 711 3.63 21.35 30.68
C PRO A 711 5.10 21.06 30.98
N LEU A 712 5.87 20.81 29.92
CA LEU A 712 7.32 20.67 29.95
C LEU A 712 7.98 22.00 30.35
N THR A 713 9.03 21.92 31.15
CA THR A 713 9.82 23.08 31.57
C THR A 713 10.79 23.48 30.45
N ILE A 714 10.63 24.68 29.90
CA ILE A 714 11.52 25.25 28.88
C ILE A 714 12.49 26.25 29.53
N THR A 715 13.77 26.16 29.17
CA THR A 715 14.81 27.13 29.55
C THR A 715 15.51 27.61 28.29
N ILE A 716 15.67 28.92 28.14
CA ILE A 716 16.42 29.52 27.04
C ILE A 716 17.85 29.80 27.51
N GLY A 717 18.82 29.30 26.77
CA GLY A 717 20.24 29.56 27.01
C GLY A 717 20.62 31.02 26.73
N ASP A 718 21.69 31.47 27.40
CA ASP A 718 22.17 32.86 27.32
C ASP A 718 22.51 33.29 25.87
N ALA A 719 22.88 32.34 25.01
CA ALA A 719 23.24 32.60 23.61
C ALA A 719 22.10 33.23 22.80
N ASP A 720 20.84 32.85 23.07
CA ASP A 720 19.65 33.33 22.35
C ASP A 720 18.69 34.13 23.24
N ALA A 721 19.09 34.50 24.46
CA ALA A 721 18.24 35.27 25.38
C ALA A 721 17.71 36.59 24.78
N SER A 722 18.45 37.19 23.84
CA SER A 722 18.06 38.38 23.08
C SER A 722 17.64 38.12 21.62
N GLY A 723 17.53 36.85 21.22
CA GLY A 723 17.13 36.44 19.88
C GLY A 723 15.64 36.60 19.59
N THR A 724 15.26 36.27 18.34
CA THR A 724 13.85 36.20 17.91
C THR A 724 13.13 35.06 18.63
N THR A 725 11.79 35.08 18.62
CA THR A 725 11.00 34.00 19.23
C THR A 725 11.28 32.64 18.57
N ILE A 726 11.53 32.63 17.26
CA ILE A 726 11.97 31.44 16.52
C ILE A 726 13.31 30.92 17.05
N ALA A 727 14.34 31.77 17.12
CA ALA A 727 15.66 31.36 17.62
C ALA A 727 15.58 30.83 19.06
N LYS A 728 14.80 31.51 19.91
CA LYS A 728 14.56 31.08 21.29
C LYS A 728 13.81 29.75 21.38
N ALA A 729 12.78 29.53 20.56
CA ALA A 729 12.04 28.26 20.58
C ALA A 729 12.97 27.07 20.26
N ILE A 730 13.78 27.17 19.21
CA ILE A 730 14.77 26.14 18.86
C ILE A 730 15.83 25.96 19.95
N ASN A 731 16.35 27.07 20.49
CA ASN A 731 17.31 27.00 21.59
C ASN A 731 16.72 26.31 22.83
N GLY A 732 15.43 26.55 23.13
CA GLY A 732 14.70 25.89 24.19
C GLY A 732 14.57 24.39 23.98
N MET A 733 14.28 23.95 22.75
CA MET A 733 14.24 22.54 22.36
C MET A 733 15.62 21.87 22.52
N LEU A 734 16.69 22.51 22.05
CA LEU A 734 18.06 22.03 22.19
C LEU A 734 18.52 21.98 23.66
N SER A 735 18.14 22.98 24.46
CA SER A 735 18.47 23.06 25.89
C SER A 735 17.85 21.91 26.69
N MET A 736 16.67 21.41 26.29
CA MET A 736 16.08 20.19 26.88
C MET A 736 16.92 18.93 26.63
N GLN A 737 17.77 18.93 25.60
CA GLN A 737 18.76 17.89 25.34
C GLN A 737 20.13 18.20 25.94
N GLY A 738 20.24 19.26 26.75
CA GLY A 738 21.51 19.69 27.35
C GLY A 738 22.46 20.37 26.39
N LEU A 739 21.97 20.81 25.22
CA LEU A 739 22.76 21.47 24.18
C LEU A 739 22.56 22.99 24.26
N ASN A 740 23.65 23.74 24.20
CA ASN A 740 23.62 25.22 24.22
C ASN A 740 24.27 25.74 22.94
N VAL A 741 23.43 26.08 21.97
CA VAL A 741 23.82 26.50 20.62
C VAL A 741 23.24 27.88 20.33
N GLY A 742 24.02 28.78 19.74
CA GLY A 742 23.55 30.10 19.29
C GLY A 742 22.76 29.99 17.99
N VAL A 743 21.46 29.76 18.10
CA VAL A 743 20.55 29.54 16.96
C VAL A 743 20.46 30.78 16.08
N GLY A 744 20.38 31.97 16.67
CA GLY A 744 20.26 33.22 15.90
C GLY A 744 21.43 33.46 14.93
N GLU A 745 22.65 33.05 15.30
CA GLU A 745 23.83 33.15 14.43
C GLU A 745 23.75 32.15 13.25
N LEU A 746 23.30 30.92 13.52
CA LEU A 746 23.10 29.90 12.48
C LEU A 746 22.02 30.29 11.49
N MET A 747 20.92 30.88 11.96
CA MET A 747 19.86 31.42 11.11
C MET A 747 20.35 32.59 10.25
N THR A 748 21.17 33.49 10.81
CA THR A 748 21.80 34.59 10.05
C THR A 748 22.74 34.05 8.96
N SER A 749 23.27 32.84 9.14
CA SER A 749 24.10 32.14 8.16
C SER A 749 23.31 31.36 7.10
N GLY A 750 21.98 31.47 7.09
CA GLY A 750 21.10 30.87 6.09
C GLY A 750 20.47 29.52 6.47
N ASN A 751 20.69 29.01 7.68
CA ASN A 751 20.08 27.75 8.12
C ASN A 751 18.62 27.96 8.55
N THR A 752 17.74 27.02 8.17
CA THR A 752 16.36 27.02 8.67
C THR A 752 16.28 26.48 10.10
N PRO A 753 15.24 26.83 10.88
CA PRO A 753 15.00 26.26 12.20
C PRO A 753 15.02 24.72 12.23
N LYS A 754 14.36 24.05 11.28
CA LYS A 754 14.37 22.58 11.13
C LYS A 754 15.78 22.05 10.87
N GLN A 755 16.52 22.68 9.96
CA GLN A 755 17.90 22.27 9.61
C GLN A 755 18.83 22.33 10.83
N ILE A 756 18.72 23.38 11.64
CA ILE A 756 19.53 23.52 12.87
C ILE A 756 19.27 22.35 13.83
N LEU A 757 18.01 21.93 14.00
CA LEU A 757 17.70 20.76 14.83
C LEU A 757 18.30 19.49 14.23
N LYS A 758 18.16 19.27 12.91
CA LYS A 758 18.69 18.08 12.21
C LYS A 758 20.21 17.97 12.36
N ASP A 759 20.93 19.07 12.15
CA ASP A 759 22.39 19.10 12.20
C ASP A 759 22.96 18.97 13.63
N THR A 760 22.17 19.38 14.64
CA THR A 760 22.62 19.39 16.03
C THR A 760 22.23 18.12 16.80
N LEU A 761 21.05 17.54 16.52
CA LEU A 761 20.53 16.38 17.25
C LEU A 761 20.94 15.06 16.57
N GLN A 762 22.15 14.58 16.86
CA GLN A 762 22.70 13.38 16.21
C GLN A 762 21.96 12.07 16.56
N ASP A 763 21.36 11.99 17.76
CA ASP A 763 20.66 10.80 18.25
C ASP A 763 19.12 10.92 18.14
N SER A 764 18.64 11.82 17.29
CA SER A 764 17.20 12.06 17.12
C SER A 764 16.82 12.24 15.66
N VAL A 765 15.58 11.91 15.34
CA VAL A 765 14.96 12.22 14.06
C VAL A 765 14.08 13.45 14.24
N VAL A 766 14.34 14.48 13.42
CA VAL A 766 13.50 15.68 13.34
C VAL A 766 12.41 15.42 12.30
N ILE A 767 11.16 15.60 12.73
CA ILE A 767 9.97 15.26 11.94
C ILE A 767 9.27 16.57 11.58
N ASP A 768 9.06 16.77 10.29
CA ASP A 768 8.23 17.84 9.79
C ASP A 768 6.75 17.47 9.95
N LEU A 769 5.99 18.35 10.59
CA LEU A 769 4.59 18.14 10.90
C LEU A 769 3.73 19.23 10.28
N THR A 770 4.29 19.99 9.34
CA THR A 770 3.58 21.08 8.67
C THR A 770 2.33 20.55 7.97
N GLY A 771 1.19 21.19 8.24
CA GLY A 771 -0.11 20.74 7.75
C GLY A 771 -0.80 19.66 8.61
N SER A 772 -0.17 19.16 9.67
CA SER A 772 -0.83 18.21 10.60
C SER A 772 -1.85 18.91 11.50
N ASP A 773 -2.91 18.20 11.88
CA ASP A 773 -3.85 18.67 12.88
C ASP A 773 -3.19 18.85 14.25
N LEU A 774 -3.69 19.83 15.03
CA LEU A 774 -3.19 20.08 16.39
C LEU A 774 -3.27 18.82 17.27
N ASP A 775 -4.31 18.00 17.10
CA ASP A 775 -4.45 16.76 17.89
C ASP A 775 -3.32 15.75 17.61
N ALA A 776 -2.93 15.65 16.34
CA ALA A 776 -1.89 14.71 15.89
C ALA A 776 -0.52 15.09 16.45
N VAL A 777 -0.18 16.38 16.50
CA VAL A 777 1.12 16.84 17.01
C VAL A 777 1.26 16.68 18.53
N LEU A 778 0.15 16.56 19.28
CA LEU A 778 0.20 16.31 20.73
C LEU A 778 0.78 14.94 21.08
N TYR A 779 0.91 14.02 20.10
CA TYR A 779 1.67 12.78 20.26
C TYR A 779 3.10 13.02 20.73
N TYR A 780 3.80 14.00 20.16
CA TYR A 780 5.20 14.30 20.53
C TYR A 780 5.32 14.88 21.94
N VAL A 781 4.35 15.72 22.32
CA VAL A 781 4.24 16.25 23.69
C VAL A 781 4.01 15.12 24.69
N ASN A 782 3.18 14.13 24.34
CA ASN A 782 2.98 12.92 25.14
C ASN A 782 4.26 12.08 25.31
N LEU A 783 5.16 12.10 24.33
CA LEU A 783 6.50 11.49 24.42
C LEU A 783 7.51 12.34 25.23
N GLY A 784 7.12 13.55 25.66
CA GLY A 784 7.96 14.45 26.43
C GLY A 784 8.82 15.40 25.59
N THR A 785 8.53 15.55 24.30
CA THR A 785 9.18 16.53 23.41
C THR A 785 8.23 17.71 23.16
N PRO A 786 8.67 18.97 23.36
CA PRO A 786 7.86 20.12 22.94
C PRO A 786 7.75 20.20 21.42
N VAL A 787 6.63 20.71 20.91
CA VAL A 787 6.42 20.92 19.47
C VAL A 787 6.64 22.39 19.14
N PHE A 788 7.48 22.68 18.15
CA PHE A 788 7.59 24.01 17.58
C PHE A 788 6.34 24.34 16.77
N ALA A 789 5.79 25.54 16.95
CA ALA A 789 4.65 26.02 16.18
C ALA A 789 4.83 27.50 15.81
N MET A 790 4.56 27.85 14.55
CA MET A 790 4.42 29.26 14.17
C MET A 790 3.10 29.82 14.69
N SER A 791 3.12 30.96 15.37
CA SER A 791 1.92 31.66 15.85
C SER A 791 1.58 32.92 15.03
N SER A 792 2.48 33.31 14.13
CA SER A 792 2.29 34.33 13.09
C SER A 792 3.38 34.15 12.02
N GLY A 793 3.40 34.99 10.97
CA GLY A 793 4.47 34.94 9.95
C GLY A 793 5.89 35.21 10.45
N SER A 794 6.07 35.71 11.68
CA SER A 794 7.41 36.03 12.23
C SER A 794 7.62 35.60 13.68
N GLU A 795 6.62 34.99 14.32
CA GLU A 795 6.70 34.57 15.72
C GLU A 795 6.43 33.07 15.88
N ALA A 796 7.18 32.44 16.78
CA ALA A 796 7.01 31.03 17.13
C ALA A 796 6.82 30.83 18.63
N VAL A 797 6.15 29.73 18.96
CA VAL A 797 5.90 29.25 20.32
C VAL A 797 6.24 27.77 20.43
N LEU A 798 6.25 27.24 21.66
CA LEU A 798 6.38 25.80 21.91
C LEU A 798 5.11 25.27 22.56
N ILE A 799 4.52 24.22 22.00
CA ILE A 799 3.46 23.45 22.67
C ILE A 799 4.16 22.50 23.65
N THR A 800 3.86 22.62 24.94
CA THR A 800 4.60 21.93 26.01
C THR A 800 3.75 21.01 26.87
N GLY A 801 2.43 21.09 26.78
CA GLY A 801 1.53 20.22 27.54
C GLY A 801 0.10 20.29 26.99
N TYR A 802 -0.77 19.43 27.49
CA TYR A 802 -2.20 19.47 27.12
C TYR A 802 -3.07 18.77 28.17
N ASP A 803 -4.36 19.08 28.15
CA ASP A 803 -5.40 18.32 28.83
C ASP A 803 -6.71 18.39 28.02
N ASN A 804 -7.79 17.82 28.56
CA ASN A 804 -9.10 17.80 27.90
C ASN A 804 -9.68 19.18 27.58
N ALA A 805 -9.18 20.27 28.18
CA ALA A 805 -9.70 21.62 27.97
C ALA A 805 -8.82 22.49 27.06
N GLY A 806 -7.59 22.05 26.73
CA GLY A 806 -6.74 22.77 25.79
C GLY A 806 -5.25 22.45 25.92
N VAL A 807 -4.43 23.31 25.34
CA VAL A 807 -2.97 23.13 25.23
C VAL A 807 -2.22 24.17 26.06
N TYR A 808 -1.07 23.78 26.59
CA TYR A 808 -0.13 24.66 27.26
C TYR A 808 0.94 25.09 26.26
N VAL A 809 1.07 26.41 26.09
CA VAL A 809 1.94 27.04 25.11
C VAL A 809 2.97 27.90 25.84
N TYR A 810 4.25 27.61 25.65
CA TYR A 810 5.35 28.46 26.09
C TYR A 810 5.60 29.55 25.05
N ASN A 811 5.51 30.82 25.48
CA ASN A 811 5.77 31.99 24.66
C ASN A 811 7.22 32.48 24.90
N PRO A 812 8.14 32.34 23.92
CA PRO A 812 9.53 32.77 24.08
C PRO A 812 9.73 34.28 24.20
N ALA A 813 8.74 35.10 23.82
CA ALA A 813 8.81 36.55 23.97
C ALA A 813 8.65 36.96 25.44
N THR A 814 7.75 36.30 26.18
CA THR A 814 7.45 36.62 27.58
C THR A 814 8.18 35.71 28.56
N GLY A 815 8.63 34.53 28.11
CA GLY A 815 9.20 33.48 28.95
C GLY A 815 8.16 32.76 29.81
N ALA A 816 6.86 32.93 29.53
CA ALA A 816 5.76 32.33 30.29
C ALA A 816 5.10 31.17 29.53
N THR A 817 4.55 30.21 30.28
CA THR A 817 3.67 29.17 29.75
C THR A 817 2.22 29.51 30.09
N GLU A 818 1.39 29.60 29.06
CA GLU A 818 -0.02 29.95 29.18
C GLU A 818 -0.89 28.81 28.63
N LYS A 819 -2.12 28.69 29.15
CA LYS A 819 -3.09 27.72 28.65
C LYS A 819 -4.01 28.37 27.64
N MET A 820 -4.10 27.79 26.45
CA MET A 820 -5.05 28.15 25.41
C MET A 820 -6.14 27.08 25.32
N SER A 821 -7.37 27.47 25.01
CA SER A 821 -8.41 26.49 24.66
C SER A 821 -8.02 25.77 23.36
N MET A 822 -8.52 24.55 23.14
CA MET A 822 -8.20 23.81 21.92
C MET A 822 -8.60 24.58 20.66
N THR A 823 -9.78 25.19 20.67
CA THR A 823 -10.29 25.99 19.54
C THR A 823 -9.45 27.25 19.30
N ASP A 824 -9.04 27.97 20.36
CA ASP A 824 -8.21 29.17 20.20
C ASP A 824 -6.83 28.82 19.66
N ALA A 825 -6.24 27.71 20.14
CA ALA A 825 -4.96 27.23 19.64
C ALA A 825 -5.03 26.83 18.17
N GLN A 826 -6.06 26.05 17.79
CA GLN A 826 -6.30 25.66 16.40
C GLN A 826 -6.42 26.89 15.50
N ASN A 827 -7.26 27.87 15.86
CA ASN A 827 -7.43 29.10 15.07
C ASN A 827 -6.12 29.89 14.89
N VAL A 828 -5.28 29.96 15.94
CA VAL A 828 -4.00 30.68 15.88
C VAL A 828 -3.03 29.98 14.92
N PHE A 829 -2.93 28.67 15.01
CA PHE A 829 -1.98 27.92 14.19
C PHE A 829 -2.46 27.72 12.75
N ASP A 830 -3.76 27.53 12.53
CA ASP A 830 -4.36 27.50 11.18
C ASP A 830 -4.09 28.82 10.44
N ALA A 831 -4.27 29.96 11.11
CA ALA A 831 -4.00 31.27 10.52
C ALA A 831 -2.52 31.46 10.15
N ALA A 832 -1.61 30.74 10.82
CA ALA A 832 -0.18 30.72 10.58
C ALA A 832 0.28 29.57 9.65
N GLY A 833 -0.65 28.83 9.04
CA GLY A 833 -0.35 27.77 8.07
C GLY A 833 0.01 26.42 8.68
N ASN A 834 -0.30 26.17 9.95
CA ASN A 834 -0.02 24.91 10.65
C ASN A 834 1.44 24.43 10.50
N VAL A 835 2.39 25.36 10.59
CA VAL A 835 3.83 25.06 10.51
C VAL A 835 4.30 24.49 11.85
N TYR A 836 4.52 23.18 11.87
CA TYR A 836 4.94 22.42 13.04
C TYR A 836 6.16 21.56 12.76
N PHE A 837 7.01 21.34 13.76
CA PHE A 837 7.98 20.26 13.76
C PHE A 837 8.38 19.86 15.18
N ALA A 838 8.82 18.62 15.33
CA ALA A 838 9.27 18.05 16.58
C ALA A 838 10.51 17.16 16.35
N TYR A 839 11.09 16.63 17.42
CA TYR A 839 12.12 15.59 17.32
C TYR A 839 11.76 14.39 18.20
N MET A 840 12.26 13.23 17.80
CA MET A 840 12.14 11.99 18.56
C MET A 840 13.51 11.38 18.75
N LYS A 841 13.81 10.94 19.97
CA LYS A 841 14.99 10.12 20.21
C LYS A 841 14.82 8.77 19.52
N MET A 842 15.87 8.31 18.86
CA MET A 842 15.92 6.93 18.40
C MET A 842 16.11 6.04 19.64
N ALA A 843 15.29 4.99 19.77
CA ALA A 843 15.49 3.99 20.83
C ALA A 843 16.78 3.21 20.55
N GLU A 844 17.57 2.89 21.59
CA GLU A 844 18.86 2.17 21.49
C GLU A 844 18.74 0.65 21.32
#